data_AF-A0AAN4ZD65-F1
#
_entry.id   AF-A0AAN4ZD65-F1
#
_cell.length_a   1.000
_cell.length_b   1.000
_cell.length_c   1.000
_cell.angle_alpha   90.00
_cell.angle_beta   90.00
_cell.angle_gamma   90.00
#
_symmetry.space_group_name_H-M   'P 1'
#
loop_
_entity.id
_entity.type
_entity.pdbx_description
1 polymer ?
#
loop_
_entity_poly.entity_id
_entity_poly.type
_entity_poly.pdbx_seq_one_letter_code
_entity_poly.pdbx_strand_id
1 'polypeptide(L)'
;ILQMGWVHLGACLLLLSSAVALFEDQVGKFDWRQRFVGCPTQVSLDRSLGGRIDNILLTSKEQAVAAISLNNGEIAWRRLQERNATDDISFATTEQLMVTVSDSGRSVRAWEKMKGGLRWSVWLSDSPSTSVSVGATGDLVAVVSGNTIYGIEGSDITSYSWKGVITKSDWSRVSTMSSSSTGSGSSLLRSELVLVTGINGQKVTLTPIDASGLSSEGSVSTAANWFDSERCVISRETLWCLSSSGSLTALPLSTSAKPTTIDAKRGLLRPLSISNTIAVVAEGETIIFQLKGAEMKKMFSLPLAVDSIEGVSVDGESEQGMIVVAHSVYSLAVYHLQKGTQLAKTTLHSSPARVPISSLLLSSPSSASPSEFQIVAVSVDCRMESLVLDVKQTGEPFIEWTREEALARVSKVDMLDLPLSELQASIESEFEGGDFGIVGAFIRRVTTQAQQVKRWAIQTSHQLVSLSSSISFGRSGNLADILGRIRNQEGVRGSRSEPFERDFFNTRKLVLLSTLEGVIFGLDNADGRMVWRLNLDQGSTHFSPLKSQLGEETVPVFMQRTAVHPGLTPIATAVYKDKKSLEAVLVSFDPMNGKILSTRRTPPVKRVDVLPKEMADHLHPLVIILKSGKVVFEPELPANTKAIPSLHVMDIDPETGTLEGMELSIVNGVGSLSKRWTGDLAFEKDERAVIVQGKPANQRVHSRGRVLLDRNVHYKYINPNLVAVASLDEVRQTLSIHLIDSVSGQTVHSGRVTKVTGPVHLVHCEHWVAYSYWSEKSRRTELGILELYEGDELPESNVFDSLIPTLHQPTAIVASYIFSQGIEAMGVSETEQGATTRSLVMALPFGGLFEVTRRFIDATRPVDFTQEMREEGMVPYMPEIPIATEDMVNYNQSVYSVKAIKAFPSGLESTSLMLAYGLDMFYTRLTPSGTFDILKDDYDTGLITLVLVALFVGSYACKRIVKRNSIKAAWA
;
A
#
# COMPACT_ATOMS: atom_id res chain seq x y z
N ILE A 1 -58.17 15.51 32.43
CA ILE A 1 -57.09 14.50 32.65
C ILE A 1 -56.76 13.73 31.36
N LEU A 2 -57.70 13.38 30.49
CA LEU A 2 -57.44 12.69 29.21
C LEU A 2 -56.85 13.54 28.06
N GLN A 3 -56.87 14.88 28.14
CA GLN A 3 -56.32 15.77 27.10
C GLN A 3 -54.84 16.18 27.32
N MET A 4 -54.32 16.04 28.54
CA MET A 4 -52.90 16.28 28.86
C MET A 4 -52.01 15.06 28.58
N GLY A 5 -52.59 13.85 28.53
CA GLY A 5 -51.86 12.62 28.24
C GLY A 5 -51.25 12.59 26.83
N TRP A 6 -51.93 13.15 25.84
CA TRP A 6 -51.44 13.18 24.45
C TRP A 6 -50.29 14.16 24.23
N VAL A 7 -50.26 15.27 24.99
CA VAL A 7 -49.17 16.26 24.93
C VAL A 7 -47.91 15.73 25.61
N HIS A 8 -48.05 15.00 26.73
CA HIS A 8 -46.92 14.35 27.40
C HIS A 8 -46.41 13.11 26.65
N LEU A 9 -47.28 12.35 25.98
CA LEU A 9 -46.86 11.23 25.11
C LEU A 9 -46.14 11.73 23.86
N GLY A 10 -46.61 12.84 23.26
CA GLY A 10 -45.95 13.51 22.14
C GLY A 10 -44.58 14.10 22.53
N ALA A 11 -44.45 14.68 23.73
CA ALA A 11 -43.17 15.16 24.26
C ALA A 11 -42.20 14.02 24.61
N CYS A 12 -42.68 12.88 25.11
CA CYS A 12 -41.83 11.71 25.37
C CYS A 12 -41.37 11.01 24.07
N LEU A 13 -42.21 10.97 23.02
CA LEU A 13 -41.83 10.45 21.70
C LEU A 13 -40.84 11.36 20.96
N LEU A 14 -40.87 12.68 21.20
CA LEU A 14 -39.87 13.64 20.71
C LEU A 14 -38.53 13.58 21.46
N LEU A 15 -38.52 13.10 22.71
CA LEU A 15 -37.31 12.91 23.51
C LEU A 15 -36.64 11.54 23.30
N LEU A 16 -37.34 10.57 22.68
CA LEU A 16 -36.80 9.25 22.35
C LEU A 16 -35.95 9.24 21.06
N SER A 17 -35.91 10.34 20.29
CA SER A 17 -35.08 10.48 19.08
C SER A 17 -33.76 11.25 19.31
N SER A 18 -33.46 11.63 20.55
CA SER A 18 -32.24 12.37 20.90
C SER A 18 -31.29 11.51 21.75
N ALA A 19 -30.80 10.43 21.15
CA ALA A 19 -29.55 9.81 21.54
C ALA A 19 -28.76 9.56 20.24
N VAL A 20 -28.33 10.66 19.60
CA VAL A 20 -27.37 10.61 18.50
C VAL A 20 -26.00 10.46 19.14
N ALA A 21 -25.58 9.22 19.35
CA ALA A 21 -24.16 8.88 19.31
C ALA A 21 -23.66 9.15 17.87
N LEU A 22 -22.37 9.48 17.72
CA LEU A 22 -21.60 9.69 16.48
C LEU A 22 -22.42 9.58 15.18
N PHE A 23 -22.56 10.67 14.41
CA PHE A 23 -23.33 10.77 13.16
C PHE A 23 -23.21 9.51 12.26
N GLU A 24 -24.14 8.56 12.42
CA GLU A 24 -24.22 7.29 11.67
C GLU A 24 -24.35 7.56 10.17
N ASP A 25 -24.83 8.75 9.80
CA ASP A 25 -24.98 9.19 8.43
C ASP A 25 -23.65 9.60 7.77
N GLN A 26 -22.53 9.76 8.46
CA GLN A 26 -21.24 10.13 7.86
C GLN A 26 -20.30 8.95 7.57
N VAL A 27 -20.54 7.79 8.20
CA VAL A 27 -19.71 6.58 8.01
C VAL A 27 -19.81 6.09 6.57
N GLY A 28 -18.65 5.92 5.91
CA GLY A 28 -18.57 5.45 4.53
C GLY A 28 -18.89 6.51 3.48
N LYS A 29 -19.13 7.78 3.86
CA LYS A 29 -19.28 8.90 2.91
C LYS A 29 -17.95 9.51 2.49
N PHE A 30 -17.01 9.65 3.44
CA PHE A 30 -15.76 10.39 3.24
C PHE A 30 -14.50 9.53 3.43
N ASP A 31 -14.71 8.26 3.74
CA ASP A 31 -13.67 7.33 4.11
C ASP A 31 -13.89 5.97 3.43
N TRP A 32 -12.79 5.28 3.19
CA TRP A 32 -12.81 3.94 2.63
C TRP A 32 -11.60 3.15 3.09
N ARG A 33 -11.74 1.82 3.10
CA ARG A 33 -10.68 0.88 3.46
C ARG A 33 -10.51 -0.16 2.37
N GLN A 34 -9.26 -0.41 1.99
CA GLN A 34 -8.90 -1.55 1.13
C GLN A 34 -8.01 -2.52 1.91
N ARG A 35 -8.36 -3.81 1.82
CA ARG A 35 -7.69 -4.90 2.53
C ARG A 35 -6.93 -5.79 1.57
N PHE A 36 -5.65 -6.02 1.85
CA PHE A 36 -4.74 -6.79 1.00
C PHE A 36 -4.06 -7.92 1.76
N VAL A 37 -3.79 -9.03 1.10
CA VAL A 37 -2.98 -10.11 1.69
C VAL A 37 -1.49 -9.90 1.40
N GLY A 38 -1.18 -9.12 0.36
CA GLY A 38 0.17 -8.85 -0.11
C GLY A 38 0.62 -9.83 -1.18
N CYS A 39 1.81 -9.58 -1.73
CA CYS A 39 2.38 -10.35 -2.83
C CYS A 39 2.46 -11.86 -2.51
N PRO A 40 1.71 -12.73 -3.21
CA PRO A 40 1.70 -14.16 -2.92
C PRO A 40 3.06 -14.81 -3.21
N THR A 41 3.51 -15.69 -2.30
CA THR A 41 4.74 -16.49 -2.45
C THR A 41 4.41 -17.94 -2.81
N GLN A 42 3.50 -18.56 -2.05
CA GLN A 42 2.96 -19.88 -2.32
C GLN A 42 1.44 -19.81 -2.32
N VAL A 43 0.80 -20.46 -3.31
CA VAL A 43 -0.65 -20.47 -3.51
C VAL A 43 -1.12 -21.90 -3.77
N SER A 44 -2.27 -22.27 -3.22
CA SER A 44 -2.87 -23.60 -3.39
C SER A 44 -4.39 -23.51 -3.35
N LEU A 45 -5.08 -24.39 -4.08
CA LEU A 45 -6.54 -24.53 -3.99
C LEU A 45 -6.92 -25.49 -2.87
N ASP A 46 -7.93 -25.12 -2.08
CA ASP A 46 -8.45 -26.02 -1.05
C ASP A 46 -9.29 -27.15 -1.67
N ARG A 47 -8.71 -28.35 -1.76
CA ARG A 47 -9.34 -29.55 -2.32
C ARG A 47 -9.82 -30.50 -1.23
N SER A 48 -10.68 -30.01 -0.33
CA SER A 48 -11.23 -30.83 0.76
C SER A 48 -12.24 -31.89 0.27
N LEU A 49 -12.47 -32.92 1.09
CA LEU A 49 -13.39 -34.04 0.83
C LEU A 49 -14.79 -33.54 0.46
N GLY A 50 -15.22 -33.82 -0.76
CA GLY A 50 -16.52 -33.38 -1.31
C GLY A 50 -16.42 -32.72 -2.69
N GLY A 51 -15.21 -32.47 -3.19
CA GLY A 51 -14.96 -32.00 -4.56
C GLY A 51 -15.29 -30.52 -4.81
N ARG A 52 -15.77 -29.78 -3.80
CA ARG A 52 -16.08 -28.35 -3.89
C ARG A 52 -14.90 -27.52 -3.42
N ILE A 53 -14.32 -26.73 -4.32
CA ILE A 53 -13.21 -25.83 -4.04
C ILE A 53 -13.80 -24.45 -3.76
N ASP A 54 -13.80 -24.04 -2.50
CA ASP A 54 -14.39 -22.74 -2.10
C ASP A 54 -13.31 -21.66 -1.89
N ASN A 55 -12.09 -22.05 -1.50
CA ASN A 55 -11.04 -21.11 -1.07
C ASN A 55 -9.69 -21.35 -1.76
N ILE A 56 -8.96 -20.26 -1.96
CA ILE A 56 -7.55 -20.19 -2.34
C ILE A 56 -6.76 -19.95 -1.05
N LEU A 57 -5.91 -20.91 -0.69
CA LEU A 57 -5.00 -20.81 0.44
C LEU A 57 -3.68 -20.20 -0.03
N LEU A 58 -3.19 -19.18 0.66
CA LEU A 58 -1.97 -18.52 0.26
C LEU A 58 -1.15 -17.98 1.43
N THR A 59 0.13 -17.79 1.12
CA THR A 59 1.10 -17.06 1.97
C THR A 59 1.67 -15.91 1.16
N SER A 60 2.07 -14.83 1.83
CA SER A 60 2.58 -13.62 1.18
C SER A 60 3.93 -13.17 1.71
N LYS A 61 4.64 -12.34 0.91
CA LYS A 61 5.90 -11.67 1.30
C LYS A 61 5.73 -10.75 2.52
N GLU A 62 4.54 -10.21 2.75
CA GLU A 62 4.20 -9.39 3.92
C GLU A 62 3.79 -10.27 5.12
N GLN A 63 4.21 -11.55 5.10
CA GLN A 63 4.00 -12.56 6.14
C GLN A 63 2.53 -12.79 6.52
N ALA A 64 1.63 -12.62 5.57
CA ALA A 64 0.23 -12.96 5.76
C ALA A 64 -0.02 -14.43 5.39
N VAL A 65 -0.81 -15.11 6.21
CA VAL A 65 -1.42 -16.41 5.90
C VAL A 65 -2.91 -16.15 5.71
N ALA A 66 -3.48 -16.54 4.58
CA ALA A 66 -4.88 -16.24 4.30
C ALA A 66 -5.58 -17.31 3.48
N ALA A 67 -6.91 -17.26 3.56
CA ALA A 67 -7.81 -17.86 2.60
C ALA A 67 -8.59 -16.76 1.88
N ILE A 68 -8.59 -16.81 0.55
CA ILE A 68 -9.40 -15.96 -0.32
C ILE A 68 -10.50 -16.80 -0.94
N SER A 69 -11.73 -16.30 -0.94
CA SER A 69 -12.86 -16.96 -1.61
C SER A 69 -12.63 -16.99 -3.13
N LEU A 70 -12.78 -18.17 -3.73
CA LEU A 70 -12.55 -18.38 -5.15
C LEU A 70 -13.58 -17.64 -6.03
N ASN A 71 -14.81 -17.41 -5.52
CA ASN A 71 -15.92 -16.84 -6.31
C ASN A 71 -15.93 -15.30 -6.37
N ASN A 72 -15.51 -14.62 -5.30
CA ASN A 72 -15.61 -13.16 -5.22
C ASN A 72 -14.27 -12.47 -4.90
N GLY A 73 -13.21 -13.23 -4.65
CA GLY A 73 -11.91 -12.68 -4.29
C GLY A 73 -11.90 -11.99 -2.92
N GLU A 74 -12.91 -12.17 -2.07
CA GLU A 74 -12.89 -11.60 -0.72
C GLU A 74 -12.00 -12.41 0.21
N ILE A 75 -11.41 -11.73 1.20
CA ILE A 75 -10.61 -12.38 2.24
C ILE A 75 -11.57 -13.08 3.21
N ALA A 76 -11.62 -14.41 3.17
CA ALA A 76 -12.39 -15.22 4.12
C ALA A 76 -11.79 -15.10 5.52
N TRP A 77 -10.47 -15.25 5.63
CA TRP A 77 -9.71 -14.96 6.84
C TRP A 77 -8.25 -14.65 6.48
N ARG A 78 -7.59 -13.86 7.34
CA ARG A 78 -6.16 -13.52 7.21
C ARG A 78 -5.54 -13.46 8.61
N ARG A 79 -4.33 -13.99 8.74
CA ARG A 79 -3.49 -13.93 9.94
C ARG A 79 -2.15 -13.32 9.56
N LEU A 80 -1.72 -12.32 10.32
CA LEU A 80 -0.44 -11.64 10.12
C LEU A 80 0.56 -12.20 11.11
N GLN A 81 1.76 -12.54 10.63
CA GLN A 81 2.84 -13.05 11.46
C GLN A 81 3.86 -11.93 11.81
N GLU A 82 4.89 -12.28 12.59
CA GLU A 82 5.87 -11.35 13.16
C GLU A 82 6.88 -10.83 12.12
N ARG A 83 6.91 -9.51 11.86
CA ARG A 83 7.68 -8.84 10.78
C ARG A 83 9.18 -9.13 10.73
N ASN A 84 9.79 -9.66 11.79
CA ASN A 84 11.22 -9.90 11.87
C ASN A 84 11.70 -11.15 11.10
N ALA A 85 10.79 -11.97 10.57
CA ALA A 85 11.16 -13.10 9.71
C ALA A 85 11.53 -12.63 8.29
N THR A 86 12.81 -12.70 7.92
CA THR A 86 13.27 -12.36 6.57
C THR A 86 12.88 -13.39 5.51
N ASP A 87 12.44 -14.57 5.94
CA ASP A 87 12.23 -15.72 5.08
C ASP A 87 10.76 -15.93 4.74
N ASP A 88 10.53 -16.42 3.51
CA ASP A 88 9.19 -16.77 3.04
C ASP A 88 8.57 -17.87 3.91
N ILE A 89 7.27 -17.72 4.19
CA ILE A 89 6.50 -18.74 4.91
C ILE A 89 6.26 -19.92 3.95
N SER A 90 6.67 -21.11 4.36
CA SER A 90 6.33 -22.35 3.66
C SER A 90 5.10 -22.99 4.30
N PHE A 91 4.23 -23.61 3.49
CA PHE A 91 3.07 -24.31 4.03
C PHE A 91 2.78 -25.65 3.37
N ALA A 92 2.18 -26.54 4.15
CA ALA A 92 1.56 -27.78 3.72
C ALA A 92 0.09 -27.79 4.14
N THR A 93 -0.72 -28.60 3.45
CA THR A 93 -2.16 -28.70 3.71
C THR A 93 -2.53 -30.14 4.00
N THR A 94 -3.36 -30.35 5.03
CA THR A 94 -4.07 -31.61 5.31
C THR A 94 -5.53 -31.46 4.93
N GLU A 95 -6.42 -32.40 5.26
CA GLU A 95 -7.85 -32.24 4.96
C GLU A 95 -8.48 -31.05 5.70
N GLN A 96 -8.11 -30.84 6.96
CA GLN A 96 -8.73 -29.84 7.84
C GLN A 96 -7.80 -28.67 8.19
N LEU A 97 -6.49 -28.87 8.13
CA LEU A 97 -5.49 -27.92 8.62
C LEU A 97 -4.59 -27.40 7.49
N MET A 98 -4.15 -26.16 7.67
CA MET A 98 -3.04 -25.56 6.94
C MET A 98 -1.89 -25.42 7.93
N VAL A 99 -0.77 -26.08 7.68
CA VAL A 99 0.40 -26.04 8.54
C VAL A 99 1.44 -25.14 7.90
N THR A 100 1.84 -24.09 8.61
CA THR A 100 2.82 -23.12 8.15
C THR A 100 4.08 -23.21 8.99
N VAL A 101 5.24 -23.06 8.34
CA VAL A 101 6.52 -22.91 9.00
C VAL A 101 7.04 -21.51 8.72
N SER A 102 7.36 -20.80 9.80
CA SER A 102 7.74 -19.39 9.81
C SER A 102 9.03 -19.18 10.60
N ASP A 103 9.52 -17.94 10.58
CA ASP A 103 10.66 -17.50 11.36
C ASP A 103 11.93 -18.32 11.10
N SER A 104 12.26 -18.50 9.81
CA SER A 104 13.42 -19.28 9.35
C SER A 104 13.45 -20.72 9.91
N GLY A 105 12.29 -21.38 9.96
CA GLY A 105 12.19 -22.77 10.41
C GLY A 105 12.15 -22.94 11.93
N ARG A 106 11.94 -21.87 12.70
CA ARG A 106 11.88 -21.91 14.17
C ARG A 106 10.48 -22.14 14.72
N SER A 107 9.45 -21.69 14.01
CA SER A 107 8.06 -21.81 14.47
C SER A 107 7.19 -22.56 13.46
N VAL A 108 6.36 -23.48 13.98
CA VAL A 108 5.37 -24.22 13.21
C VAL A 108 4.00 -23.93 13.80
N ARG A 109 3.05 -23.57 12.95
CA ARG A 109 1.69 -23.20 13.34
C ARG A 109 0.69 -23.96 12.47
N ALA A 110 -0.35 -24.52 13.07
CA ALA A 110 -1.45 -25.15 12.34
C ALA A 110 -2.72 -24.33 12.48
N TRP A 111 -3.31 -24.03 11.33
CA TRP A 111 -4.49 -23.21 11.18
C TRP A 111 -5.66 -24.06 10.68
N GLU A 112 -6.84 -23.85 11.22
CA GLU A 112 -8.07 -24.41 10.66
C GLU A 112 -8.37 -23.76 9.31
N LYS A 113 -8.46 -24.56 8.24
CA LYS A 113 -8.61 -24.05 6.86
C LYS A 113 -9.85 -23.17 6.65
N MET A 114 -10.96 -23.50 7.32
CA MET A 114 -12.24 -22.83 7.08
C MET A 114 -12.35 -21.48 7.80
N LYS A 115 -11.84 -21.38 9.04
CA LYS A 115 -12.02 -20.19 9.90
C LYS A 115 -10.73 -19.42 10.16
N GLY A 116 -9.57 -19.99 9.82
CA GLY A 116 -8.27 -19.42 10.16
C GLY A 116 -7.99 -19.38 11.65
N GLY A 117 -8.62 -20.25 12.45
CA GLY A 117 -8.34 -20.39 13.87
C GLY A 117 -7.02 -21.12 14.10
N LEU A 118 -6.16 -20.62 15.00
CA LEU A 118 -4.96 -21.34 15.40
C LEU A 118 -5.36 -22.57 16.22
N ARG A 119 -4.95 -23.77 15.79
CA ARG A 119 -5.19 -25.02 16.53
C ARG A 119 -4.06 -25.30 17.52
N TRP A 120 -2.83 -25.21 17.05
CA TRP A 120 -1.63 -25.39 17.86
C TRP A 120 -0.44 -24.65 17.25
N SER A 121 0.57 -24.40 18.07
CA SER A 121 1.84 -23.78 17.66
C SER A 121 2.99 -24.40 18.44
N VAL A 122 4.09 -24.69 17.75
CA VAL A 122 5.29 -25.31 18.33
C VAL A 122 6.52 -24.50 17.97
N TRP A 123 7.39 -24.26 18.96
CA TRP A 123 8.74 -23.74 18.78
C TRP A 123 9.73 -24.90 18.62
N LEU A 124 10.48 -24.92 17.52
CA LEU A 124 11.38 -26.03 17.16
C LEU A 124 12.81 -25.82 17.64
N SER A 125 13.38 -24.65 17.38
CA SER A 125 14.78 -24.35 17.68
C SER A 125 15.05 -22.85 17.77
N ASP A 126 16.07 -22.47 18.54
CA ASP A 126 16.48 -21.06 18.67
C ASP A 126 17.32 -20.57 17.49
N SER A 127 18.04 -21.47 16.82
CA SER A 127 18.88 -21.16 15.66
C SER A 127 18.05 -21.07 14.37
N PRO A 128 18.15 -19.98 13.59
CA PRO A 128 17.48 -19.89 12.29
C PRO A 128 18.13 -20.86 11.29
N SER A 129 17.31 -21.38 10.37
CA SER A 129 17.73 -22.29 9.31
C SER A 129 17.24 -21.80 7.95
N THR A 130 18.13 -21.81 6.96
CA THR A 130 17.81 -21.38 5.59
C THR A 130 17.12 -22.47 4.76
N SER A 131 17.27 -23.75 5.14
CA SER A 131 16.57 -24.86 4.49
C SER A 131 15.39 -25.28 5.33
N VAL A 132 14.19 -24.94 4.86
CA VAL A 132 12.92 -25.29 5.51
C VAL A 132 12.05 -26.10 4.54
N SER A 133 11.43 -27.15 5.05
CA SER A 133 10.45 -27.94 4.31
C SER A 133 9.43 -28.53 5.27
N VAL A 134 8.16 -28.50 4.87
CA VAL A 134 7.06 -29.05 5.65
C VAL A 134 6.26 -30.03 4.81
N GLY A 135 5.92 -31.17 5.41
CA GLY A 135 4.94 -32.11 4.90
C GLY A 135 3.96 -32.46 6.01
N ALA A 136 2.70 -32.67 5.64
CA ALA A 136 1.65 -32.99 6.59
C ALA A 136 0.69 -34.02 5.97
N THR A 137 0.37 -35.09 6.71
CA THR A 137 -0.62 -36.10 6.34
C THR A 137 -1.43 -36.51 7.57
N GLY A 138 -2.76 -36.55 7.46
CA GLY A 138 -3.64 -36.85 8.59
C GLY A 138 -3.27 -36.05 9.84
N ASP A 139 -2.76 -36.77 10.86
CA ASP A 139 -2.35 -36.25 12.16
C ASP A 139 -0.82 -36.06 12.33
N LEU A 140 -0.01 -36.45 11.34
CA LEU A 140 1.45 -36.37 11.38
C LEU A 140 1.96 -35.20 10.53
N VAL A 141 2.78 -34.36 11.15
CA VAL A 141 3.49 -33.24 10.50
C VAL A 141 4.98 -33.43 10.66
N ALA A 142 5.71 -33.40 9.55
CA ALA A 142 7.16 -33.45 9.55
C ALA A 142 7.73 -32.12 9.04
N VAL A 143 8.61 -31.52 9.84
CA VAL A 143 9.27 -30.24 9.52
C VAL A 143 10.77 -30.41 9.52
N VAL A 144 11.39 -30.09 8.39
CA VAL A 144 12.85 -30.01 8.25
C VAL A 144 13.27 -28.56 8.50
N SER A 145 14.21 -28.37 9.42
CA SER A 145 14.86 -27.11 9.74
C SER A 145 16.37 -27.34 9.77
N GLY A 146 17.05 -26.90 8.71
CA GLY A 146 18.48 -27.13 8.52
C GLY A 146 18.82 -28.62 8.43
N ASN A 147 19.69 -29.09 9.32
CA ASN A 147 20.10 -30.52 9.39
C ASN A 147 19.26 -31.32 10.40
N THR A 148 18.13 -30.79 10.85
CA THR A 148 17.24 -31.47 11.81
C THR A 148 15.85 -31.60 11.25
N ILE A 149 15.19 -32.71 11.57
CA ILE A 149 13.79 -32.96 11.25
C ILE A 149 13.03 -33.19 12.54
N TYR A 150 11.85 -32.59 12.64
CA TYR A 150 10.95 -32.66 13.77
C TYR A 150 9.66 -33.33 13.30
N GLY A 151 9.24 -34.36 14.02
CA GLY A 151 7.91 -34.94 13.85
C GLY A 151 6.97 -34.45 14.93
N ILE A 152 5.77 -34.07 14.52
CA ILE A 152 4.74 -33.52 15.37
C ILE A 152 3.48 -34.35 15.10
N GLU A 153 2.91 -34.96 16.13
CA GLU A 153 1.78 -35.87 16.02
C GLU A 153 0.74 -35.58 17.11
N GLY A 154 -0.54 -35.61 16.73
CA GLY A 154 -1.67 -35.53 17.65
C GLY A 154 -2.57 -34.30 17.46
N SER A 155 -3.62 -34.21 18.29
CA SER A 155 -4.62 -33.13 18.20
C SER A 155 -4.28 -31.91 19.07
N ASP A 156 -3.71 -32.13 20.26
CA ASP A 156 -3.38 -31.10 21.26
C ASP A 156 -1.86 -31.00 21.46
N ILE A 157 -1.21 -30.45 20.46
CA ILE A 157 0.25 -30.40 20.36
C ILE A 157 0.80 -29.18 21.11
N THR A 158 1.75 -29.42 22.01
CA THR A 158 2.52 -28.36 22.70
C THR A 158 4.03 -28.41 22.42
N SER A 159 4.54 -29.57 22.00
CA SER A 159 5.93 -29.79 21.63
C SER A 159 6.01 -30.76 20.44
N TYR A 160 7.19 -30.86 19.82
CA TYR A 160 7.45 -31.93 18.85
C TYR A 160 7.43 -33.30 19.55
N SER A 161 6.94 -34.33 18.85
CA SER A 161 6.87 -35.71 19.34
C SER A 161 8.24 -36.38 19.31
N TRP A 162 9.03 -36.12 18.27
CA TRP A 162 10.40 -36.63 18.14
C TRP A 162 11.28 -35.69 17.31
N LYS A 163 12.59 -35.85 17.48
CA LYS A 163 13.63 -35.09 16.77
C LYS A 163 14.62 -36.06 16.14
N GLY A 164 14.88 -35.88 14.84
CA GLY A 164 15.89 -36.61 14.08
C GLY A 164 16.98 -35.69 13.55
N VAL A 165 18.20 -36.22 13.42
CA VAL A 165 19.32 -35.53 12.77
C VAL A 165 19.48 -36.07 11.37
N ILE A 166 19.48 -35.17 10.39
CA ILE A 166 19.73 -35.48 8.99
C ILE A 166 21.25 -35.55 8.79
N THR A 167 21.73 -36.65 8.22
CA THR A 167 23.14 -36.77 7.83
C THR A 167 23.48 -35.70 6.79
N LYS A 168 24.63 -35.02 6.91
CA LYS A 168 25.09 -33.93 6.01
C LYS A 168 24.54 -34.08 4.58
N SER A 169 23.54 -33.27 4.24
CA SER A 169 22.86 -33.23 2.96
C SER A 169 22.87 -31.81 2.42
N ASP A 170 23.12 -31.64 1.12
CA ASP A 170 23.06 -30.33 0.46
C ASP A 170 21.60 -29.92 0.21
N TRP A 171 20.69 -30.91 0.15
CA TRP A 171 19.28 -30.70 -0.13
C TRP A 171 18.41 -31.67 0.65
N SER A 172 17.38 -31.16 1.31
CA SER A 172 16.45 -31.94 2.14
C SER A 172 15.02 -31.42 2.00
N ARG A 173 14.09 -32.29 1.61
CA ARG A 173 12.68 -31.96 1.43
C ARG A 173 11.78 -33.10 1.91
N VAL A 174 10.64 -32.74 2.50
CA VAL A 174 9.59 -33.68 2.89
C VAL A 174 8.56 -33.73 1.75
N SER A 175 8.14 -34.94 1.38
CA SER A 175 7.02 -35.13 0.46
C SER A 175 5.90 -35.95 1.09
N THR A 176 4.67 -35.58 0.75
CA THR A 176 3.44 -36.30 1.12
C THR A 176 3.05 -37.30 0.03
N MET A 177 2.89 -38.57 0.40
CA MET A 177 2.43 -39.66 -0.48
C MET A 177 0.90 -39.74 -0.47
N SER A 178 0.29 -40.18 -1.58
CA SER A 178 -1.14 -40.49 -1.61
C SER A 178 -1.38 -41.90 -1.06
N SER A 179 -2.34 -42.03 -0.15
CA SER A 179 -2.76 -43.32 0.40
C SER A 179 -3.59 -44.08 -0.64
N SER A 180 -2.97 -44.64 -1.68
CA SER A 180 -3.68 -45.48 -2.65
C SER A 180 -3.06 -46.88 -2.76
N SER A 181 -3.91 -47.84 -2.40
CA SER A 181 -3.77 -49.30 -2.49
C SER A 181 -2.93 -50.02 -1.41
N THR A 182 -3.67 -50.72 -0.56
CA THR A 182 -3.30 -51.93 0.16
C THR A 182 -2.58 -52.93 -0.77
N GLY A 183 -1.25 -52.80 -0.87
CA GLY A 183 -0.37 -53.75 -1.54
C GLY A 183 0.66 -54.28 -0.53
N SER A 184 0.66 -55.59 -0.31
CA SER A 184 1.68 -56.30 0.48
C SER A 184 3.07 -56.17 -0.19
N GLY A 185 3.84 -55.16 0.19
CA GLY A 185 5.23 -54.94 -0.23
C GLY A 185 6.01 -54.09 0.79
N SER A 186 7.34 -54.04 0.64
CA SER A 186 8.37 -53.47 1.55
C SER A 186 8.02 -52.17 2.30
N SER A 187 8.64 -51.94 3.46
CA SER A 187 8.36 -50.89 4.47
C SER A 187 8.22 -49.44 3.96
N LEU A 188 8.77 -49.08 2.79
CA LEU A 188 8.54 -47.80 2.14
C LEU A 188 7.07 -47.57 1.70
N LEU A 189 6.30 -48.64 1.51
CA LEU A 189 4.92 -48.61 1.00
C LEU A 189 3.87 -48.25 2.08
N ARG A 190 4.27 -48.04 3.34
CA ARG A 190 3.34 -47.75 4.45
C ARG A 190 3.37 -46.32 4.97
N SER A 191 4.50 -45.64 4.86
CA SER A 191 4.68 -44.30 5.40
C SER A 191 4.11 -43.25 4.46
N GLU A 192 3.17 -42.44 4.96
CA GLU A 192 2.53 -41.36 4.21
C GLU A 192 3.46 -40.16 3.95
N LEU A 193 4.56 -40.06 4.69
CA LEU A 193 5.57 -39.02 4.56
C LEU A 193 6.94 -39.65 4.25
N VAL A 194 7.68 -39.04 3.32
CA VAL A 194 9.03 -39.46 2.96
C VAL A 194 9.98 -38.27 3.01
N LEU A 195 11.09 -38.42 3.72
CA LEU A 195 12.21 -37.48 3.69
C LEU A 195 13.13 -37.82 2.52
N VAL A 196 13.30 -36.86 1.61
CA VAL A 196 14.26 -36.94 0.51
C VAL A 196 15.49 -36.12 0.87
N THR A 197 16.65 -36.78 0.92
CA THR A 197 17.95 -36.12 1.16
C THR A 197 18.89 -36.37 0.00
N GLY A 198 19.54 -35.31 -0.48
CA GLY A 198 20.45 -35.37 -1.62
C GLY A 198 21.80 -34.75 -1.30
N ILE A 199 22.86 -35.38 -1.82
CA ILE A 199 24.22 -34.84 -1.88
C ILE A 199 24.57 -34.68 -3.35
N ASN A 200 24.98 -33.48 -3.75
CA ASN A 200 25.20 -33.14 -5.15
C ASN A 200 26.22 -34.07 -5.81
N GLY A 201 25.84 -34.68 -6.93
CA GLY A 201 26.69 -35.59 -7.71
C GLY A 201 27.09 -36.91 -7.03
N GLN A 202 26.51 -37.26 -5.87
CA GLN A 202 26.87 -38.49 -5.14
C GLN A 202 25.68 -39.45 -4.95
N LYS A 203 24.72 -39.09 -4.10
CA LYS A 203 23.64 -39.99 -3.69
C LYS A 203 22.37 -39.25 -3.29
N VAL A 204 21.24 -39.89 -3.52
CA VAL A 204 19.93 -39.50 -3.00
C VAL A 204 19.45 -40.60 -2.06
N THR A 205 19.01 -40.23 -0.86
CA THR A 205 18.49 -41.16 0.15
C THR A 205 17.04 -40.82 0.47
N LEU A 206 16.18 -41.82 0.31
CA LEU A 206 14.77 -41.77 0.69
C LEU A 206 14.64 -42.41 2.07
N THR A 207 14.13 -41.66 3.03
CA THR A 207 13.92 -42.15 4.40
C THR A 207 12.44 -42.05 4.74
N PRO A 208 11.75 -43.18 4.99
CA PRO A 208 10.36 -43.15 5.42
C PRO A 208 10.23 -42.45 6.78
N ILE A 209 9.14 -41.70 6.95
CA ILE A 209 8.81 -40.99 8.17
C ILE A 209 7.54 -41.62 8.75
N ASP A 210 7.65 -42.17 9.96
CA ASP A 210 6.55 -42.74 10.71
C ASP A 210 6.32 -41.93 12.00
N ALA A 211 5.20 -42.22 12.69
CA ALA A 211 4.88 -41.68 14.01
C ALA A 211 6.06 -41.83 15.02
N SER A 212 6.79 -42.94 14.94
CA SER A 212 7.93 -43.24 15.83
C SER A 212 9.25 -42.55 15.46
N GLY A 213 9.33 -41.84 14.32
CA GLY A 213 10.58 -41.23 13.84
C GLY A 213 10.95 -41.58 12.42
N LEU A 214 12.22 -41.32 12.08
CA LEU A 214 12.82 -41.81 10.83
C LEU A 214 13.06 -43.32 10.94
N SER A 215 12.44 -44.10 10.07
CA SER A 215 12.64 -45.55 10.05
C SER A 215 13.83 -45.93 9.14
N SER A 216 14.94 -46.32 9.76
CA SER A 216 16.15 -46.75 9.03
C SER A 216 15.94 -48.04 8.24
N GLU A 217 15.06 -48.93 8.72
CA GLU A 217 14.75 -50.23 8.09
C GLU A 217 14.07 -50.11 6.73
N GLY A 218 13.56 -48.92 6.36
CA GLY A 218 13.01 -48.64 5.04
C GLY A 218 13.84 -47.65 4.21
N SER A 219 14.97 -47.18 4.73
CA SER A 219 15.77 -46.18 4.01
C SER A 219 16.44 -46.77 2.76
N VAL A 220 16.27 -46.10 1.62
CA VAL A 220 16.88 -46.51 0.34
C VAL A 220 17.79 -45.41 -0.16
N SER A 221 19.10 -45.70 -0.19
CA SER A 221 20.10 -44.84 -0.82
C SER A 221 20.39 -45.31 -2.24
N THR A 222 20.27 -44.38 -3.19
CA THR A 222 20.58 -44.60 -4.61
C THR A 222 21.77 -43.73 -5.00
N ALA A 223 22.75 -44.30 -5.70
CA ALA A 223 23.85 -43.52 -6.29
C ALA A 223 23.28 -42.58 -7.37
N ALA A 224 23.56 -41.28 -7.24
CA ALA A 224 22.89 -40.23 -7.97
C ALA A 224 23.88 -39.17 -8.48
N ASN A 225 24.70 -39.56 -9.45
CA ASN A 225 25.64 -38.66 -10.13
C ASN A 225 24.93 -37.55 -10.92
N TRP A 226 23.63 -37.71 -11.16
CA TRP A 226 22.73 -36.81 -11.88
C TRP A 226 22.01 -35.79 -10.98
N PHE A 227 22.14 -35.92 -9.65
CA PHE A 227 21.43 -35.07 -8.71
C PHE A 227 22.12 -33.71 -8.54
N ASP A 228 21.34 -32.64 -8.69
CA ASP A 228 21.74 -31.24 -8.49
C ASP A 228 20.61 -30.51 -7.77
N SER A 229 20.90 -30.00 -6.57
CA SER A 229 19.96 -29.30 -5.69
C SER A 229 19.21 -28.14 -6.35
N GLU A 230 19.81 -27.47 -7.35
CA GLU A 230 19.17 -26.33 -8.04
C GLU A 230 18.25 -26.76 -9.20
N ARG A 231 18.39 -28.00 -9.68
CA ARG A 231 17.70 -28.50 -10.89
C ARG A 231 16.77 -29.69 -10.61
N CYS A 232 16.50 -29.94 -9.34
CA CYS A 232 15.66 -31.02 -8.86
C CYS A 232 14.38 -30.47 -8.20
N VAL A 233 13.24 -31.06 -8.54
CA VAL A 233 11.93 -30.68 -8.00
C VAL A 233 11.12 -31.94 -7.68
N ILE A 234 10.38 -31.92 -6.58
CA ILE A 234 9.45 -32.98 -6.22
C ILE A 234 8.07 -32.63 -6.78
N SER A 235 7.48 -33.56 -7.53
CA SER A 235 6.11 -33.49 -8.04
C SER A 235 5.31 -34.62 -7.40
N ARG A 236 4.62 -34.32 -6.30
CA ARG A 236 3.95 -35.29 -5.41
C ARG A 236 4.85 -36.49 -5.05
N GLU A 237 4.70 -37.60 -5.77
CA GLU A 237 5.33 -38.89 -5.47
C GLU A 237 6.58 -39.18 -6.30
N THR A 238 7.07 -38.24 -7.10
CA THR A 238 8.26 -38.45 -7.93
C THR A 238 9.24 -37.29 -7.80
N LEU A 239 10.51 -37.61 -7.58
CA LEU A 239 11.62 -36.67 -7.70
C LEU A 239 12.05 -36.58 -9.16
N TRP A 240 12.01 -35.36 -9.71
CA TRP A 240 12.44 -35.07 -11.07
C TRP A 240 13.69 -34.21 -11.04
N CYS A 241 14.71 -34.59 -11.79
CA CYS A 241 15.97 -33.85 -11.87
C CYS A 241 16.40 -33.70 -13.32
N LEU A 242 16.83 -32.48 -13.68
CA LEU A 242 17.29 -32.17 -15.03
C LEU A 242 18.79 -31.87 -15.04
N SER A 243 19.56 -32.75 -15.66
CA SER A 243 21.01 -32.57 -15.82
C SER A 243 21.35 -31.37 -16.70
N SER A 244 22.52 -30.77 -16.51
CA SER A 244 23.09 -29.75 -17.41
C SER A 244 23.30 -30.24 -18.85
N SER A 245 23.43 -31.56 -19.04
CA SER A 245 23.48 -32.18 -20.36
C SER A 245 22.11 -32.25 -21.06
N GLY A 246 21.00 -31.99 -20.37
CA GLY A 246 19.65 -32.19 -20.91
C GLY A 246 19.14 -33.62 -20.78
N SER A 247 19.50 -34.33 -19.71
CA SER A 247 18.87 -35.62 -19.40
C SER A 247 17.92 -35.44 -18.21
N LEU A 248 16.66 -35.84 -18.36
CA LEU A 248 15.67 -35.86 -17.29
C LEU A 248 15.71 -37.22 -16.59
N THR A 249 15.91 -37.19 -15.28
CA THR A 249 15.86 -38.37 -14.43
C THR A 249 14.65 -38.30 -13.50
N ALA A 250 13.87 -39.37 -13.45
CA ALA A 250 12.73 -39.52 -12.57
C ALA A 250 12.99 -40.67 -11.57
N LEU A 251 12.84 -40.35 -10.29
CA LEU A 251 12.93 -41.31 -9.20
C LEU A 251 11.58 -41.33 -8.46
N PRO A 252 10.77 -42.41 -8.60
CA PRO A 252 9.54 -42.55 -7.84
C PRO A 252 9.87 -42.73 -6.36
N LEU A 253 9.13 -42.02 -5.50
CA LEU A 253 9.28 -42.01 -4.05
C LEU A 253 8.50 -43.15 -3.38
N SER A 254 7.43 -43.62 -4.03
CA SER A 254 6.52 -44.66 -3.53
C SER A 254 7.00 -46.09 -3.78
N THR A 255 7.98 -46.29 -4.67
CA THR A 255 8.49 -47.63 -5.01
C THR A 255 10.01 -47.65 -4.92
N SER A 256 10.59 -48.80 -4.57
CA SER A 256 12.05 -49.01 -4.60
C SER A 256 12.60 -49.15 -6.04
N ALA A 257 11.93 -48.53 -7.02
CA ALA A 257 12.31 -48.63 -8.42
C ALA A 257 13.58 -47.82 -8.69
N LYS A 258 14.38 -48.30 -9.64
CA LYS A 258 15.60 -47.60 -10.07
C LYS A 258 15.24 -46.28 -10.76
N PRO A 259 16.11 -45.26 -10.67
CA PRO A 259 15.92 -44.01 -11.40
C PRO A 259 15.87 -44.30 -12.89
N THR A 260 14.88 -43.71 -13.55
CA THR A 260 14.70 -43.80 -15.00
C THR A 260 15.24 -42.51 -15.60
N THR A 261 15.97 -42.58 -16.70
CA THR A 261 16.53 -41.40 -17.36
C THR A 261 16.15 -41.38 -18.84
N ILE A 262 15.72 -40.23 -19.33
CA ILE A 262 15.42 -39.99 -20.74
C ILE A 262 16.13 -38.71 -21.19
N ASP A 263 16.50 -38.63 -22.46
CA ASP A 263 17.01 -37.39 -23.04
C ASP A 263 15.86 -36.38 -23.15
N ALA A 264 15.98 -35.28 -22.42
CA ALA A 264 14.98 -34.23 -22.31
C ALA A 264 15.70 -32.91 -22.47
N LYS A 265 15.56 -32.30 -23.65
CA LYS A 265 16.21 -31.05 -24.03
C LYS A 265 16.41 -30.09 -22.85
N ARG A 266 17.55 -29.39 -22.85
CA ARG A 266 17.87 -28.37 -21.85
C ARG A 266 16.70 -27.42 -21.65
N GLY A 267 16.35 -27.18 -20.40
CA GLY A 267 15.14 -26.46 -20.03
C GLY A 267 14.99 -26.26 -18.53
N LEU A 268 13.78 -25.88 -18.12
CA LEU A 268 13.39 -25.70 -16.72
C LEU A 268 12.30 -26.72 -16.34
N LEU A 269 12.38 -27.27 -15.13
CA LEU A 269 11.34 -28.16 -14.59
C LEU A 269 10.20 -27.35 -13.96
N ARG A 270 8.96 -27.71 -14.30
CA ARG A 270 7.76 -27.18 -13.67
C ARG A 270 6.91 -28.33 -13.09
N PRO A 271 6.77 -28.42 -11.75
CA PRO A 271 5.93 -29.43 -11.12
C PRO A 271 4.46 -29.19 -11.48
N LEU A 272 3.74 -30.26 -11.75
CA LEU A 272 2.30 -30.23 -11.98
C LEU A 272 1.62 -30.79 -10.74
N SER A 273 0.42 -30.30 -10.40
CA SER A 273 -0.34 -30.82 -9.25
C SER A 273 -0.88 -32.23 -9.46
N ILE A 274 -0.53 -32.88 -10.58
CA ILE A 274 -0.89 -34.22 -11.01
C ILE A 274 0.25 -35.18 -10.69
N SER A 275 -0.05 -36.30 -10.05
CA SER A 275 0.93 -37.32 -9.67
C SER A 275 1.72 -37.84 -10.87
N ASN A 276 3.02 -38.08 -10.67
CA ASN A 276 3.91 -38.73 -11.64
C ASN A 276 4.00 -38.01 -13.00
N THR A 277 3.79 -36.69 -13.02
CA THR A 277 3.97 -35.87 -14.22
C THR A 277 4.83 -34.65 -13.96
N ILE A 278 5.53 -34.22 -15.01
CA ILE A 278 6.37 -33.02 -15.00
C ILE A 278 6.30 -32.34 -16.36
N ALA A 279 6.39 -31.02 -16.38
CA ALA A 279 6.63 -30.24 -17.59
C ALA A 279 8.10 -29.83 -17.65
N VAL A 280 8.75 -30.09 -18.80
CA VAL A 280 10.09 -29.60 -19.13
C VAL A 280 9.92 -28.48 -20.15
N VAL A 281 10.21 -27.25 -19.73
CA VAL A 281 10.16 -26.06 -20.59
C VAL A 281 11.51 -25.92 -21.27
N ALA A 282 11.61 -26.29 -22.55
CA ALA A 282 12.83 -26.18 -23.35
C ALA A 282 12.71 -25.02 -24.36
N GLU A 283 13.82 -24.62 -24.98
CA GLU A 283 13.81 -23.57 -26.01
C GLU A 283 12.89 -23.95 -27.18
N GLY A 284 11.81 -23.18 -27.35
CA GLY A 284 10.81 -23.37 -28.40
C GLY A 284 9.78 -24.47 -28.18
N GLU A 285 9.86 -25.30 -27.14
CA GLU A 285 8.82 -26.30 -26.85
C GLU A 285 8.71 -26.63 -25.36
N THR A 286 7.49 -26.91 -24.90
CA THR A 286 7.27 -27.50 -23.60
C THR A 286 6.88 -28.96 -23.76
N ILE A 287 7.64 -29.86 -23.13
CA ILE A 287 7.42 -31.30 -23.22
C ILE A 287 6.86 -31.81 -21.89
N ILE A 288 5.77 -32.56 -21.97
CA ILE A 288 5.16 -33.17 -20.78
C ILE A 288 5.55 -34.63 -20.71
N PHE A 289 6.13 -35.01 -19.58
CA PHE A 289 6.52 -36.38 -19.28
C PHE A 289 5.62 -36.95 -18.20
N GLN A 290 5.24 -38.21 -18.37
CA GLN A 290 4.52 -38.98 -17.37
C GLN A 290 5.33 -40.24 -17.05
N LEU A 291 5.46 -40.54 -15.77
CA LEU A 291 6.01 -41.79 -15.28
C LEU A 291 4.87 -42.78 -15.06
N LYS A 292 4.84 -43.88 -15.83
CA LYS A 292 3.92 -45.01 -15.63
C LYS A 292 4.73 -46.25 -15.27
N GLY A 293 4.71 -46.63 -14.00
CA GLY A 293 5.58 -47.70 -13.50
C GLY A 293 7.06 -47.31 -13.62
N ALA A 294 7.85 -48.13 -14.31
CA ALA A 294 9.28 -47.89 -14.55
C ALA A 294 9.58 -47.30 -15.94
N GLU A 295 8.56 -46.88 -16.69
CA GLU A 295 8.74 -46.26 -18.01
C GLU A 295 8.34 -44.78 -17.97
N MET A 296 9.27 -43.92 -18.41
CA MET A 296 8.96 -42.53 -18.70
C MET A 296 8.47 -42.38 -20.13
N LYS A 297 7.25 -41.87 -20.28
CA LYS A 297 6.64 -41.60 -21.59
C LYS A 297 6.58 -40.10 -21.83
N LYS A 298 7.11 -39.66 -22.98
CA LYS A 298 6.78 -38.35 -23.56
C LYS A 298 5.32 -38.39 -24.02
N MET A 299 4.45 -37.62 -23.37
CA MET A 299 3.02 -37.61 -23.65
C MET A 299 2.72 -36.81 -24.91
N PHE A 300 3.11 -35.54 -24.90
CA PHE A 300 3.03 -34.65 -26.05
C PHE A 300 4.02 -33.49 -25.86
N SER A 301 4.31 -32.78 -26.95
CA SER A 301 5.08 -31.54 -26.95
C SER A 301 4.20 -30.40 -27.43
N LEU A 302 4.22 -29.31 -26.67
CA LEU A 302 3.60 -28.05 -27.03
C LEU A 302 4.64 -27.20 -27.76
N PRO A 303 4.35 -26.66 -28.95
CA PRO A 303 5.34 -26.01 -29.83
C PRO A 303 5.80 -24.61 -29.34
N LEU A 304 5.64 -24.30 -28.05
CA LEU A 304 5.95 -23.00 -27.45
C LEU A 304 6.68 -23.21 -26.12
N ALA A 305 7.77 -22.47 -25.92
CA ALA A 305 8.44 -22.36 -24.63
C ALA A 305 7.61 -21.44 -23.74
N VAL A 306 7.12 -21.95 -22.62
CA VAL A 306 6.30 -21.18 -21.70
C VAL A 306 6.85 -21.36 -20.29
N ASP A 307 7.19 -20.24 -19.66
CA ASP A 307 7.78 -20.25 -18.32
C ASP A 307 6.78 -20.58 -17.19
N SER A 308 5.46 -20.50 -17.41
CA SER A 308 4.40 -20.82 -16.43
C SER A 308 3.37 -21.82 -16.95
N ILE A 309 3.31 -22.96 -16.26
CA ILE A 309 2.41 -24.08 -16.55
C ILE A 309 1.95 -24.66 -15.23
N GLU A 310 0.67 -25.03 -15.16
CA GLU A 310 0.12 -25.71 -14.00
C GLU A 310 -0.96 -26.72 -14.42
N GLY A 311 -1.06 -27.83 -13.68
CA GLY A 311 -1.89 -28.97 -14.06
C GLY A 311 -2.90 -29.35 -12.98
N VAL A 312 -4.08 -29.80 -13.38
CA VAL A 312 -5.14 -30.29 -12.50
C VAL A 312 -5.46 -31.74 -12.79
N SER A 313 -5.38 -32.56 -11.76
CA SER A 313 -5.96 -33.88 -11.77
C SER A 313 -7.42 -33.72 -11.36
N VAL A 314 -8.34 -34.11 -12.23
CA VAL A 314 -9.73 -34.32 -11.87
C VAL A 314 -9.83 -35.72 -11.29
N ASP A 315 -10.31 -35.81 -10.05
CA ASP A 315 -10.56 -37.09 -9.39
C ASP A 315 -11.95 -37.61 -9.78
N GLY A 316 -12.02 -38.92 -10.04
CA GLY A 316 -13.19 -39.59 -10.59
C GLY A 316 -12.78 -40.75 -11.49
N GLU A 317 -12.28 -41.84 -10.90
CA GLU A 317 -12.05 -43.20 -11.45
C GLU A 317 -11.39 -43.34 -12.85
N SER A 318 -11.03 -42.25 -13.49
CA SER A 318 -10.50 -42.16 -14.84
C SER A 318 -9.40 -41.10 -14.86
N GLU A 319 -8.26 -41.45 -15.41
CA GLU A 319 -7.05 -40.61 -15.53
C GLU A 319 -7.24 -39.38 -16.49
N GLN A 320 -8.38 -38.68 -16.43
CA GLN A 320 -8.66 -37.48 -17.22
C GLN A 320 -8.06 -36.24 -16.55
N GLY A 321 -6.74 -36.13 -16.59
CA GLY A 321 -6.03 -34.91 -16.19
C GLY A 321 -6.21 -33.80 -17.22
N MET A 322 -6.32 -32.55 -16.76
CA MET A 322 -6.30 -31.36 -17.61
C MET A 322 -5.16 -30.45 -17.16
N ILE A 323 -4.61 -29.68 -18.09
CA ILE A 323 -3.55 -28.74 -17.79
C ILE A 323 -3.89 -27.37 -18.34
N VAL A 324 -3.45 -26.33 -17.63
CA VAL A 324 -3.48 -24.96 -18.13
C VAL A 324 -2.07 -24.54 -18.44
N VAL A 325 -1.92 -23.99 -19.63
CA VAL A 325 -0.66 -23.51 -20.15
C VAL A 325 -0.88 -22.06 -20.55
N ALA A 326 -0.11 -21.14 -19.98
CA ALA A 326 0.04 -19.84 -20.63
C ALA A 326 0.76 -20.07 -21.96
N HIS A 327 0.38 -19.44 -23.05
CA HIS A 327 1.16 -19.47 -24.30
C HIS A 327 1.98 -18.21 -24.47
N SER A 328 1.49 -17.13 -23.90
CA SER A 328 2.13 -15.84 -23.81
C SER A 328 1.56 -15.13 -22.60
N VAL A 329 2.02 -13.91 -22.36
CA VAL A 329 1.42 -13.00 -21.37
C VAL A 329 -0.08 -12.74 -21.65
N TYR A 330 -0.55 -12.95 -22.88
CA TYR A 330 -1.90 -12.63 -23.34
C TYR A 330 -2.75 -13.86 -23.70
N SER A 331 -2.24 -15.07 -23.57
CA SER A 331 -2.99 -16.24 -24.02
C SER A 331 -2.85 -17.39 -23.05
N LEU A 332 -3.98 -18.01 -22.70
CA LEU A 332 -4.05 -19.24 -21.92
C LEU A 332 -4.76 -20.30 -22.74
N ALA A 333 -4.36 -21.55 -22.59
CA ALA A 333 -5.09 -22.67 -23.16
C ALA A 333 -5.16 -23.83 -22.17
N VAL A 334 -6.27 -24.56 -22.27
CA VAL A 334 -6.53 -25.77 -21.50
C VAL A 334 -6.35 -26.97 -22.43
N TYR A 335 -5.51 -27.92 -22.02
CA TYR A 335 -5.24 -29.14 -22.76
C TYR A 335 -5.66 -30.37 -21.99
N HIS A 336 -6.11 -31.39 -22.71
CA HIS A 336 -6.34 -32.71 -22.14
C HIS A 336 -5.01 -33.47 -22.02
N LEU A 337 -4.63 -33.89 -20.81
CA LEU A 337 -3.31 -34.47 -20.52
C LEU A 337 -3.03 -35.76 -21.32
N GLN A 338 -4.01 -36.65 -21.47
CA GLN A 338 -3.75 -37.91 -22.19
C GLN A 338 -3.71 -37.78 -23.72
N LYS A 339 -4.54 -36.89 -24.30
CA LYS A 339 -4.72 -36.77 -25.75
C LYS A 339 -3.88 -35.65 -26.35
N GLY A 340 -3.38 -34.71 -25.54
CA GLY A 340 -2.72 -33.49 -26.00
C GLY A 340 -3.66 -32.55 -26.79
N THR A 341 -4.96 -32.83 -26.81
CA THR A 341 -5.95 -32.04 -27.54
C THR A 341 -6.25 -30.75 -26.79
N GLN A 342 -6.21 -29.63 -27.50
CA GLN A 342 -6.63 -28.34 -26.97
C GLN A 342 -8.15 -28.34 -26.77
N LEU A 343 -8.60 -28.12 -25.54
CA LEU A 343 -10.02 -28.08 -25.17
C LEU A 343 -10.58 -26.66 -25.29
N ALA A 344 -9.85 -25.69 -24.75
CA ALA A 344 -10.22 -24.29 -24.78
C ALA A 344 -8.95 -23.44 -24.97
N LYS A 345 -9.09 -22.31 -25.66
CA LYS A 345 -8.05 -21.28 -25.74
C LYS A 345 -8.71 -19.93 -25.59
N THR A 346 -8.08 -19.11 -24.77
CA THR A 346 -8.53 -17.75 -24.53
C THR A 346 -7.38 -16.78 -24.79
N THR A 347 -7.75 -15.59 -25.23
CA THR A 347 -6.87 -14.44 -25.24
C THR A 347 -7.31 -13.52 -24.12
N LEU A 348 -6.43 -13.33 -23.16
CA LEU A 348 -6.58 -12.37 -22.09
C LEU A 348 -6.57 -10.98 -22.72
N HIS A 349 -7.35 -10.06 -22.15
CA HIS A 349 -7.45 -8.70 -22.67
C HIS A 349 -6.05 -8.12 -22.94
N SER A 350 -5.87 -7.57 -24.14
CA SER A 350 -4.64 -6.91 -24.56
C SER A 350 -4.53 -5.54 -23.88
N SER A 351 -4.39 -5.52 -22.55
CA SER A 351 -3.90 -4.33 -21.87
C SER A 351 -2.41 -4.22 -22.18
N PRO A 352 -1.90 -3.07 -22.66
CA PRO A 352 -0.51 -2.89 -23.08
C PRO A 352 0.53 -3.05 -21.95
N ALA A 353 0.10 -3.37 -20.72
CA ALA A 353 0.90 -3.37 -19.50
C ALA A 353 0.93 -4.73 -18.76
N ARG A 354 0.51 -5.82 -19.41
CA ARG A 354 0.42 -7.14 -18.75
C ARG A 354 1.81 -7.76 -18.57
N VAL A 355 2.00 -8.45 -17.45
CA VAL A 355 3.30 -9.00 -16.99
C VAL A 355 3.28 -10.52 -17.07
N PRO A 356 4.43 -11.21 -17.23
CA PRO A 356 4.51 -12.65 -17.14
C PRO A 356 3.80 -13.22 -15.91
N ILE A 357 3.15 -14.37 -16.11
CA ILE A 357 2.42 -15.08 -15.05
C ILE A 357 3.41 -15.93 -14.25
N SER A 358 3.33 -15.84 -12.93
CA SER A 358 4.18 -16.58 -11.99
C SER A 358 3.58 -17.95 -11.59
N SER A 359 2.26 -18.04 -11.38
CA SER A 359 1.53 -19.26 -10.98
C SER A 359 0.12 -19.27 -11.57
N LEU A 360 -0.46 -20.46 -11.81
CA LEU A 360 -1.68 -20.68 -12.59
C LEU A 360 -2.59 -21.76 -11.98
N LEU A 361 -3.41 -21.46 -11.00
CA LEU A 361 -4.29 -22.51 -10.46
C LEU A 361 -5.43 -22.80 -11.43
N LEU A 362 -5.79 -24.07 -11.58
CA LEU A 362 -7.01 -24.46 -12.31
C LEU A 362 -7.96 -25.23 -11.38
N SER A 363 -9.23 -24.94 -11.55
CA SER A 363 -10.36 -25.59 -10.90
C SER A 363 -11.42 -25.95 -11.96
N SER A 364 -12.10 -27.08 -11.74
CA SER A 364 -13.16 -27.58 -12.61
C SER A 364 -14.35 -28.01 -11.75
N PRO A 365 -15.55 -27.46 -11.97
CA PRO A 365 -16.73 -27.74 -11.15
C PRO A 365 -17.33 -29.13 -11.38
N SER A 366 -17.03 -29.81 -12.50
CA SER A 366 -17.52 -31.17 -12.78
C SER A 366 -16.41 -32.12 -13.23
N SER A 367 -16.56 -33.40 -12.87
CA SER A 367 -15.54 -34.44 -13.09
C SER A 367 -15.68 -35.20 -14.42
N ALA A 368 -16.89 -35.26 -15.01
CA ALA A 368 -17.17 -36.13 -16.16
C ALA A 368 -17.07 -35.43 -17.53
N SER A 369 -17.40 -34.13 -17.59
CA SER A 369 -17.28 -33.30 -18.80
C SER A 369 -17.44 -31.82 -18.43
N PRO A 370 -16.35 -31.11 -18.09
CA PRO A 370 -16.45 -29.71 -17.72
C PRO A 370 -16.85 -28.85 -18.92
N SER A 371 -17.96 -28.14 -18.77
CA SER A 371 -18.34 -27.05 -19.68
C SER A 371 -17.58 -25.77 -19.36
N GLU A 372 -17.16 -25.60 -18.10
CA GLU A 372 -16.53 -24.39 -17.59
C GLU A 372 -15.25 -24.72 -16.82
N PHE A 373 -14.23 -23.88 -16.98
CA PHE A 373 -12.98 -23.94 -16.24
C PHE A 373 -12.76 -22.64 -15.49
N GLN A 374 -12.42 -22.72 -14.21
CA GLN A 374 -12.05 -21.56 -13.42
C GLN A 374 -10.53 -21.55 -13.23
N ILE A 375 -9.89 -20.47 -13.64
CA ILE A 375 -8.43 -20.31 -13.65
C ILE A 375 -8.07 -19.12 -12.78
N VAL A 376 -7.17 -19.33 -11.83
CA VAL A 376 -6.58 -18.26 -11.03
C VAL A 376 -5.17 -17.98 -11.54
N ALA A 377 -4.96 -16.83 -12.15
CA ALA A 377 -3.64 -16.41 -12.61
C ALA A 377 -3.00 -15.44 -11.61
N VAL A 378 -1.77 -15.72 -11.19
CA VAL A 378 -0.95 -14.85 -10.34
C VAL A 378 0.21 -14.31 -11.16
N SER A 379 0.24 -13.00 -11.40
CA SER A 379 1.27 -12.33 -12.18
C SER A 379 2.48 -11.94 -11.34
N VAL A 380 3.65 -11.75 -11.96
CA VAL A 380 4.90 -11.39 -11.25
C VAL A 380 4.79 -10.03 -10.54
N ASP A 381 3.93 -9.14 -11.04
CA ASP A 381 3.58 -7.85 -10.42
C ASP A 381 2.52 -7.97 -9.31
N CYS A 382 2.35 -9.15 -8.73
CA CYS A 382 1.42 -9.43 -7.63
C CYS A 382 -0.06 -9.19 -7.97
N ARG A 383 -0.45 -9.19 -9.25
CA ARG A 383 -1.86 -9.18 -9.66
C ARG A 383 -2.44 -10.60 -9.64
N MET A 384 -3.61 -10.77 -9.03
CA MET A 384 -4.38 -12.01 -9.03
C MET A 384 -5.68 -11.84 -9.80
N GLU A 385 -5.99 -12.78 -10.68
CA GLU A 385 -7.21 -12.76 -11.50
C GLU A 385 -7.89 -14.13 -11.48
N SER A 386 -9.20 -14.15 -11.22
CA SER A 386 -10.05 -15.33 -11.47
C SER A 386 -10.74 -15.17 -12.81
N LEU A 387 -10.57 -16.19 -13.65
CA LEU A 387 -11.03 -16.24 -15.03
C LEU A 387 -11.93 -17.46 -15.19
N VAL A 388 -13.11 -17.28 -15.77
CA VAL A 388 -14.00 -18.38 -16.13
C VAL A 388 -13.97 -18.56 -17.65
N LEU A 389 -13.68 -19.78 -18.07
CA LEU A 389 -13.61 -20.21 -19.47
C LEU A 389 -14.71 -21.23 -19.77
N ASP A 390 -15.67 -20.84 -20.60
CA ASP A 390 -16.64 -21.77 -21.17
C ASP A 390 -16.05 -22.41 -22.44
N VAL A 391 -16.06 -23.74 -22.50
CA VAL A 391 -15.58 -24.53 -23.64
C VAL A 391 -16.41 -24.27 -24.90
N LYS A 392 -17.69 -23.89 -24.75
CA LYS A 392 -18.61 -23.64 -25.88
C LYS A 392 -18.48 -22.22 -26.44
N GLN A 393 -17.99 -21.26 -25.65
CA GLN A 393 -17.77 -19.89 -26.10
C GLN A 393 -16.30 -19.67 -26.41
N THR A 394 -15.95 -19.71 -27.70
CA THR A 394 -14.62 -19.26 -28.15
C THR A 394 -14.59 -17.73 -28.13
N GLY A 395 -13.92 -17.14 -27.15
CA GLY A 395 -13.87 -15.68 -26.99
C GLY A 395 -13.00 -15.20 -25.82
N GLU A 396 -13.20 -13.95 -25.43
CA GLU A 396 -12.56 -13.35 -24.25
C GLU A 396 -13.03 -14.07 -22.97
N PRO A 397 -12.13 -14.30 -21.99
CA PRO A 397 -12.48 -14.95 -20.75
C PRO A 397 -13.36 -14.01 -19.91
N PHE A 398 -14.34 -14.57 -19.20
CA PHE A 398 -15.06 -13.79 -18.20
C PHE A 398 -14.16 -13.60 -16.98
N ILE A 399 -13.75 -12.36 -16.70
CA ILE A 399 -13.00 -12.03 -15.49
C ILE A 399 -14.01 -11.90 -14.35
N GLU A 400 -13.97 -12.84 -13.41
CA GLU A 400 -14.88 -12.87 -12.27
C GLU A 400 -14.48 -11.81 -11.23
N TRP A 401 -13.19 -11.76 -10.92
CA TRP A 401 -12.61 -10.74 -10.06
C TRP A 401 -11.13 -10.51 -10.36
N THR A 402 -10.63 -9.36 -9.93
CA THR A 402 -9.22 -8.98 -10.00
C THR A 402 -8.80 -8.38 -8.66
N ARG A 403 -7.62 -8.77 -8.17
CA ARG A 403 -7.00 -8.20 -6.98
C ARG A 403 -5.60 -7.72 -7.29
N GLU A 404 -5.29 -6.52 -6.83
CA GLU A 404 -4.01 -5.85 -7.08
C GLU A 404 -3.22 -5.85 -5.77
N GLU A 405 -2.58 -6.96 -5.44
CA GLU A 405 -1.86 -7.15 -4.17
C GLU A 405 -0.52 -6.39 -4.12
N ALA A 406 -0.10 -5.78 -5.24
CA ALA A 406 1.02 -4.84 -5.29
C ALA A 406 0.80 -3.61 -4.37
N LEU A 407 -0.46 -3.23 -4.12
CA LEU A 407 -0.84 -2.12 -3.24
C LEU A 407 -0.51 -2.37 -1.76
N ALA A 408 -0.11 -3.59 -1.37
CA ALA A 408 0.45 -3.85 -0.03
C ALA A 408 1.92 -3.40 0.11
N ARG A 409 2.60 -3.13 -1.02
CA ARG A 409 4.03 -2.76 -1.09
C ARG A 409 4.20 -1.37 -1.70
N VAL A 410 3.44 -0.41 -1.19
CA VAL A 410 3.55 1.01 -1.59
C VAL A 410 4.90 1.57 -1.16
N SER A 411 5.58 2.23 -2.09
CA SER A 411 6.84 2.93 -1.86
C SER A 411 6.63 4.43 -1.63
N LYS A 412 5.93 5.11 -2.54
CA LYS A 412 5.66 6.55 -2.47
C LYS A 412 4.19 6.83 -2.79
N VAL A 413 3.66 7.83 -2.11
CA VAL A 413 2.30 8.35 -2.31
C VAL A 413 2.37 9.83 -2.59
N ASP A 414 1.57 10.28 -3.55
CA ASP A 414 1.26 11.69 -3.79
C ASP A 414 -0.25 11.86 -4.03
N MET A 415 -0.79 13.06 -3.79
CA MET A 415 -2.18 13.39 -4.13
C MET A 415 -2.21 14.57 -5.09
N LEU A 416 -2.82 14.35 -6.25
CA LEU A 416 -2.84 15.30 -7.35
C LEU A 416 -4.21 15.94 -7.48
N ASP A 417 -4.20 17.25 -7.72
CA ASP A 417 -5.40 17.98 -8.10
C ASP A 417 -5.92 17.46 -9.45
N LEU A 418 -7.24 17.27 -9.53
CA LEU A 418 -7.92 16.93 -10.77
C LEU A 418 -7.88 18.12 -11.76
N PRO A 419 -8.07 17.87 -13.07
CA PRO A 419 -8.09 18.94 -14.06
C PRO A 419 -9.24 19.91 -13.76
N LEU A 420 -9.02 21.18 -14.14
CA LEU A 420 -10.03 22.23 -14.01
C LEU A 420 -11.28 21.90 -14.83
N SER A 421 -12.44 22.27 -14.28
CA SER A 421 -13.69 22.22 -15.05
C SER A 421 -13.63 23.16 -16.27
N GLU A 422 -14.42 22.90 -17.30
CA GLU A 422 -14.49 23.77 -18.48
C GLU A 422 -14.79 25.24 -18.14
N LEU A 423 -15.56 25.48 -17.08
CA LEU A 423 -15.85 26.82 -16.58
C LEU A 423 -14.60 27.47 -15.99
N GLN A 424 -13.90 26.78 -15.08
CA GLN A 424 -12.68 27.29 -14.47
C GLN A 424 -11.57 27.49 -15.51
N ALA A 425 -11.39 26.55 -16.44
CA ALA A 425 -10.45 26.69 -17.55
C ALA A 425 -10.77 27.90 -18.44
N SER A 426 -12.06 28.22 -18.65
CA SER A 426 -12.47 29.43 -19.39
C SER A 426 -12.13 30.73 -18.63
N ILE A 427 -12.14 30.68 -17.30
CA ILE A 427 -11.76 31.80 -16.44
C ILE A 427 -10.25 31.96 -16.42
N GLU A 428 -9.50 30.86 -16.26
CA GLU A 428 -8.03 30.92 -16.29
C GLU A 428 -7.53 31.42 -17.64
N SER A 429 -8.09 30.91 -18.73
CA SER A 429 -7.85 31.42 -20.07
C SER A 429 -8.51 32.78 -20.37
N GLU A 430 -9.20 33.44 -19.45
CA GLU A 430 -9.52 34.87 -19.58
C GLU A 430 -8.28 35.71 -19.23
N PHE A 431 -7.54 35.25 -18.22
CA PHE A 431 -6.41 35.96 -17.59
C PHE A 431 -5.04 35.48 -18.07
N GLU A 432 -4.93 34.26 -18.60
CA GLU A 432 -3.70 33.73 -19.19
C GLU A 432 -3.48 34.28 -20.61
N GLY A 433 -2.29 34.86 -20.81
CA GLY A 433 -1.76 35.24 -22.12
C GLY A 433 -1.65 36.75 -22.37
N GLY A 434 -0.42 37.17 -22.71
CA GLY A 434 -0.06 38.27 -23.62
C GLY A 434 -0.33 39.72 -23.20
N ASP A 435 0.59 40.62 -23.57
CA ASP A 435 0.46 42.10 -23.57
C ASP A 435 -0.68 42.56 -24.50
N PHE A 436 -1.92 42.22 -24.15
CA PHE A 436 -3.09 42.81 -24.78
C PHE A 436 -3.29 44.20 -24.19
N GLY A 437 -3.39 45.22 -25.04
CA GLY A 437 -3.84 46.54 -24.59
C GLY A 437 -5.19 46.42 -23.87
N ILE A 438 -5.50 47.37 -22.99
CA ILE A 438 -6.69 47.39 -22.11
C ILE A 438 -7.99 47.04 -22.87
N VAL A 439 -8.14 47.53 -24.10
CA VAL A 439 -9.32 47.29 -24.95
C VAL A 439 -9.42 45.81 -25.37
N GLY A 440 -8.30 45.18 -25.72
CA GLY A 440 -8.26 43.75 -26.09
C GLY A 440 -8.64 42.85 -24.91
N ALA A 441 -8.11 43.16 -23.71
CA ALA A 441 -8.48 42.47 -22.49
C ALA A 441 -9.97 42.64 -22.16
N PHE A 442 -10.52 43.85 -22.32
CA PHE A 442 -11.95 44.11 -22.13
C PHE A 442 -12.84 43.33 -23.11
N ILE A 443 -12.50 43.31 -24.40
CA ILE A 443 -13.26 42.55 -25.42
C ILE A 443 -13.22 41.05 -25.10
N ARG A 444 -12.05 40.51 -24.69
CA ARG A 444 -11.92 39.11 -24.27
C ARG A 444 -12.81 38.80 -23.06
N ARG A 445 -12.82 39.68 -22.06
CA ARG A 445 -13.68 39.55 -20.87
C ARG A 445 -15.18 39.58 -21.20
N VAL A 446 -15.61 40.51 -22.05
CA VAL A 446 -17.03 40.59 -22.44
C VAL A 446 -17.45 39.37 -23.26
N THR A 447 -16.59 38.90 -24.18
CA THR A 447 -16.90 37.73 -25.00
C THR A 447 -16.95 36.43 -24.18
N THR A 448 -16.02 36.23 -23.25
CA THR A 448 -16.02 35.07 -22.32
C THR A 448 -17.25 35.11 -21.39
N GLN A 449 -17.58 36.24 -20.78
CA GLN A 449 -18.77 36.38 -19.93
C GLN A 449 -20.08 36.18 -20.71
N ALA A 450 -20.18 36.67 -21.95
CA ALA A 450 -21.35 36.42 -22.80
C ALA A 450 -21.51 34.91 -23.12
N GLN A 451 -20.40 34.19 -23.33
CA GLN A 451 -20.42 32.74 -23.49
C GLN A 451 -20.87 32.04 -22.20
N GLN A 452 -20.41 32.47 -21.02
CA GLN A 452 -20.85 31.94 -19.73
C GLN A 452 -22.35 32.14 -19.51
N VAL A 453 -22.88 33.33 -19.79
CA VAL A 453 -24.33 33.62 -19.69
C VAL A 453 -25.13 32.74 -20.64
N LYS A 454 -24.66 32.55 -21.88
CA LYS A 454 -25.29 31.65 -22.84
C LYS A 454 -25.34 30.21 -22.30
N ARG A 455 -24.24 29.69 -21.74
CA ARG A 455 -24.18 28.35 -21.15
C ARG A 455 -25.14 28.23 -19.95
N TRP A 456 -25.13 29.20 -19.05
CA TRP A 456 -26.03 29.26 -17.90
C TRP A 456 -27.50 29.26 -18.35
N ALA A 457 -27.86 30.04 -19.37
CA ALA A 457 -29.23 30.07 -19.90
C ALA A 457 -29.65 28.72 -20.48
N ILE A 458 -28.76 28.06 -21.23
CA ILE A 458 -29.00 26.71 -21.78
C ILE A 458 -29.19 25.70 -20.64
N GLN A 459 -28.26 25.65 -19.68
CA GLN A 459 -28.36 24.73 -18.52
C GLN A 459 -29.63 24.96 -17.71
N THR A 460 -29.96 26.21 -17.41
CA THR A 460 -31.17 26.58 -16.64
C THR A 460 -32.43 26.21 -17.40
N SER A 461 -32.47 26.40 -18.73
CA SER A 461 -33.60 25.96 -19.55
C SER A 461 -33.79 24.44 -19.55
N HIS A 462 -32.70 23.66 -19.61
CA HIS A 462 -32.77 22.21 -19.48
C HIS A 462 -33.27 21.80 -18.09
N GLN A 463 -32.80 22.45 -17.02
CA GLN A 463 -33.26 22.19 -15.67
C GLN A 463 -34.74 22.55 -15.49
N LEU A 464 -35.18 23.72 -15.95
CA LEU A 464 -36.60 24.13 -15.93
C LEU A 464 -37.48 23.17 -16.72
N VAL A 465 -37.04 22.72 -17.90
CA VAL A 465 -37.78 21.72 -18.70
C VAL A 465 -37.84 20.38 -17.97
N SER A 466 -36.74 19.91 -17.36
CA SER A 466 -36.72 18.68 -16.58
C SER A 466 -37.58 18.75 -15.31
N LEU A 467 -37.61 19.91 -14.64
CA LEU A 467 -38.50 20.16 -13.51
C LEU A 467 -39.96 20.21 -13.97
N SER A 468 -40.25 20.85 -15.11
CA SER A 468 -41.61 20.90 -15.66
C SER A 468 -42.14 19.53 -16.11
N SER A 469 -41.28 18.66 -16.66
CA SER A 469 -41.65 17.27 -16.99
C SER A 469 -41.78 16.40 -15.73
N SER A 470 -41.08 16.74 -14.65
CA SER A 470 -41.25 16.15 -13.32
C SER A 470 -42.54 16.60 -12.63
N ILE A 471 -43.08 17.77 -12.99
CA ILE A 471 -44.34 18.36 -12.49
C ILE A 471 -45.49 18.04 -13.48
N SER A 472 -45.57 16.81 -13.99
CA SER A 472 -46.83 16.38 -14.62
C SER A 472 -47.91 16.24 -13.54
N PHE A 473 -48.92 17.09 -13.63
CA PHE A 473 -50.08 17.15 -12.72
C PHE A 473 -50.97 15.89 -12.88
N GLY A 474 -50.48 14.75 -12.41
CA GLY A 474 -51.32 13.60 -12.09
C GLY A 474 -52.12 13.91 -10.82
N ARG A 475 -53.45 13.85 -10.91
CA ARG A 475 -54.38 14.07 -9.78
C ARG A 475 -53.91 13.33 -8.52
N SER A 476 -53.75 14.07 -7.43
CA SER A 476 -53.33 13.65 -6.07
C SER A 476 -51.84 13.32 -5.88
N GLY A 477 -51.06 14.31 -5.45
CA GLY A 477 -49.71 14.14 -4.92
C GLY A 477 -49.48 15.16 -3.80
N ASN A 478 -49.14 14.66 -2.61
CA ASN A 478 -48.99 15.47 -1.40
C ASN A 478 -47.71 16.32 -1.48
N LEU A 479 -47.68 17.51 -0.88
CA LEU A 479 -46.52 18.42 -0.91
C LEU A 479 -45.23 17.76 -0.34
N ALA A 480 -45.40 16.81 0.56
CA ALA A 480 -44.33 15.97 1.11
C ALA A 480 -43.70 15.01 0.08
N ASP A 481 -44.45 14.49 -0.88
CA ASP A 481 -43.91 13.63 -1.96
C ASP A 481 -43.10 14.46 -2.96
N ILE A 482 -43.46 15.72 -3.17
CA ILE A 482 -42.72 16.64 -4.04
C ILE A 482 -41.39 17.04 -3.37
N LEU A 483 -41.43 17.42 -2.09
CA LEU A 483 -40.22 17.71 -1.30
C LEU A 483 -39.33 16.47 -1.13
N GLY A 484 -39.93 15.29 -0.93
CA GLY A 484 -39.21 14.02 -0.86
C GLY A 484 -38.53 13.63 -2.18
N ARG A 485 -39.15 13.92 -3.33
CA ARG A 485 -38.54 13.68 -4.66
C ARG A 485 -37.44 14.67 -5.02
N ILE A 486 -37.54 15.92 -4.56
CA ILE A 486 -36.48 16.93 -4.69
C ILE A 486 -35.28 16.55 -3.83
N ARG A 487 -35.51 16.12 -2.58
CA ARG A 487 -34.45 15.62 -1.68
C ARG A 487 -33.79 14.34 -2.19
N ASN A 488 -34.56 13.43 -2.79
CA ASN A 488 -34.03 12.18 -3.34
C ASN A 488 -33.30 12.35 -4.68
N GLN A 489 -33.45 13.49 -5.38
CA GLN A 489 -32.66 13.77 -6.59
C GLN A 489 -31.20 14.14 -6.27
N GLU A 490 -30.90 14.65 -5.08
CA GLU A 490 -29.51 14.82 -4.61
C GLU A 490 -28.85 13.49 -4.27
N GLY A 491 -29.62 12.49 -3.80
CA GLY A 491 -29.12 11.15 -3.44
C GLY A 491 -28.92 10.17 -4.60
N VAL A 492 -29.36 10.49 -5.83
CA VAL A 492 -29.30 9.57 -7.00
C VAL A 492 -28.17 9.94 -7.99
N ARG A 493 -27.31 10.92 -7.67
CA ARG A 493 -25.99 11.02 -8.31
C ARG A 493 -25.05 9.98 -7.71
N GLY A 494 -25.31 8.70 -7.98
CA GLY A 494 -24.31 7.65 -7.74
C GLY A 494 -23.03 7.98 -8.49
N SER A 495 -21.87 7.81 -7.86
CA SER A 495 -20.53 8.25 -8.31
C SER A 495 -20.07 7.76 -9.70
N ARG A 496 -20.89 7.00 -10.43
CA ARG A 496 -20.57 6.44 -11.76
C ARG A 496 -20.56 7.45 -12.91
N SER A 497 -21.05 8.69 -12.74
CA SER A 497 -21.06 9.67 -13.84
C SER A 497 -20.72 11.11 -13.45
N GLU A 498 -19.97 11.33 -12.36
CA GLU A 498 -19.37 12.65 -12.17
C GLU A 498 -18.16 12.81 -13.09
N PRO A 499 -18.03 13.93 -13.82
CA PRO A 499 -16.86 14.17 -14.66
C PRO A 499 -15.59 14.10 -13.79
N PHE A 500 -14.50 13.63 -14.39
CA PHE A 500 -13.18 13.56 -13.74
C PHE A 500 -12.56 14.96 -13.71
N GLU A 501 -13.14 15.82 -12.90
CA GLU A 501 -12.84 17.25 -12.76
C GLU A 501 -12.73 17.62 -11.29
N ARG A 502 -11.99 18.69 -11.01
CA ARG A 502 -11.82 19.24 -9.66
C ARG A 502 -13.14 19.77 -9.10
N ASP A 503 -13.43 19.40 -7.85
CA ASP A 503 -14.55 19.95 -7.10
C ASP A 503 -14.23 21.36 -6.56
N PHE A 504 -15.26 22.12 -6.20
CA PHE A 504 -15.10 23.51 -5.74
C PHE A 504 -14.16 23.62 -4.51
N PHE A 505 -14.24 22.66 -3.59
CA PHE A 505 -13.44 22.61 -2.38
C PHE A 505 -12.11 21.85 -2.52
N ASN A 506 -11.80 21.35 -3.72
CA ASN A 506 -10.61 20.54 -3.99
C ASN A 506 -10.44 19.36 -3.00
N THR A 507 -11.56 18.75 -2.59
CA THR A 507 -11.57 17.57 -1.72
C THR A 507 -11.43 16.27 -2.51
N ARG A 508 -11.76 16.29 -3.80
CA ARG A 508 -11.59 15.17 -4.72
C ARG A 508 -10.27 15.30 -5.48
N LYS A 509 -9.40 14.31 -5.31
CA LYS A 509 -8.03 14.28 -5.83
C LYS A 509 -7.70 12.89 -6.36
N LEU A 510 -6.73 12.82 -7.26
CA LEU A 510 -6.17 11.55 -7.71
C LEU A 510 -5.00 11.16 -6.80
N VAL A 511 -5.11 10.03 -6.11
CA VAL A 511 -4.01 9.44 -5.34
C VAL A 511 -3.09 8.69 -6.29
N LEU A 512 -1.85 9.15 -6.38
CA LEU A 512 -0.79 8.52 -7.16
C LEU A 512 0.07 7.64 -6.25
N LEU A 513 0.13 6.35 -6.54
CA LEU A 513 0.84 5.35 -5.73
C LEU A 513 1.91 4.65 -6.56
N SER A 514 3.16 4.64 -6.11
CA SER A 514 4.20 3.77 -6.67
C SER A 514 4.44 2.55 -5.78
N THR A 515 4.68 1.39 -6.39
CA THR A 515 4.90 0.13 -5.66
C THR A 515 6.32 -0.41 -5.87
N LEU A 516 6.80 -1.19 -4.91
CA LEU A 516 8.11 -1.86 -4.98
C LEU A 516 8.20 -2.95 -6.04
N GLU A 517 7.08 -3.31 -6.69
CA GLU A 517 7.02 -4.28 -7.78
C GLU A 517 7.00 -3.59 -9.16
N GLY A 518 7.12 -2.25 -9.22
CA GLY A 518 7.26 -1.50 -10.47
C GLY A 518 5.95 -1.10 -11.14
N VAL A 519 4.85 -1.13 -10.39
CA VAL A 519 3.53 -0.66 -10.85
C VAL A 519 3.18 0.67 -10.20
N ILE A 520 2.63 1.58 -10.99
CA ILE A 520 2.05 2.85 -10.54
C ILE A 520 0.55 2.81 -10.73
N PHE A 521 -0.19 3.26 -9.72
CA PHE A 521 -1.64 3.33 -9.70
C PHE A 521 -2.12 4.77 -9.56
N GLY A 522 -3.17 5.12 -10.30
CA GLY A 522 -3.99 6.30 -10.03
C GLY A 522 -5.31 5.87 -9.42
N LEU A 523 -5.56 6.21 -8.16
CA LEU A 523 -6.82 5.93 -7.45
C LEU A 523 -7.62 7.22 -7.24
N ASP A 524 -8.93 7.18 -7.42
CA ASP A 524 -9.81 8.27 -6.99
C ASP A 524 -9.89 8.26 -5.46
N ASN A 525 -9.61 9.39 -4.81
CA ASN A 525 -9.65 9.44 -3.35
C ASN A 525 -11.07 9.39 -2.77
N ALA A 526 -12.12 9.62 -3.56
CA ALA A 526 -13.49 9.61 -3.07
C ALA A 526 -13.99 8.20 -2.71
N ASP A 527 -13.71 7.21 -3.56
CA ASP A 527 -14.16 5.82 -3.42
C ASP A 527 -13.01 4.79 -3.39
N GLY A 528 -11.77 5.24 -3.58
CA GLY A 528 -10.58 4.38 -3.66
C GLY A 528 -10.49 3.61 -4.98
N ARG A 529 -11.36 3.87 -5.96
CA ARG A 529 -11.39 3.10 -7.21
C ARG A 529 -10.15 3.39 -8.05
N MET A 530 -9.59 2.33 -8.65
CA MET A 530 -8.53 2.45 -9.63
C MET A 530 -9.05 3.10 -10.92
N VAL A 531 -8.47 4.24 -11.27
CA VAL A 531 -8.74 4.97 -12.53
C VAL A 531 -7.87 4.41 -13.64
N TRP A 532 -6.58 4.22 -13.37
CA TRP A 532 -5.63 3.68 -14.33
C TRP A 532 -4.47 2.96 -13.61
N ARG A 533 -3.74 2.16 -14.37
CA ARG A 533 -2.57 1.38 -13.94
C ARG A 533 -1.47 1.49 -14.98
N LEU A 534 -0.24 1.70 -14.52
CA LEU A 534 0.95 1.80 -15.36
C LEU A 534 2.02 0.84 -14.85
N ASN A 535 2.52 -0.01 -15.73
CA ASN A 535 3.71 -0.82 -15.45
C ASN A 535 4.96 -0.13 -16.01
N LEU A 536 5.95 0.14 -15.16
CA LEU A 536 7.17 0.85 -15.52
C LEU A 536 8.10 0.06 -16.44
N ASP A 537 8.12 -1.26 -16.30
CA ASP A 537 9.04 -2.13 -17.05
C ASP A 537 8.43 -2.61 -18.37
N GLN A 538 7.20 -2.20 -18.70
CA GLN A 538 6.48 -2.58 -19.92
C GLN A 538 6.53 -4.10 -20.24
N GLY A 539 6.55 -4.94 -19.20
CA GLY A 539 6.61 -6.41 -19.32
C GLY A 539 8.02 -7.01 -19.41
N SER A 540 9.08 -6.21 -19.31
CA SER A 540 10.42 -6.72 -19.04
C SER A 540 10.50 -7.28 -17.60
N THR A 541 11.45 -8.18 -17.34
CA THR A 541 11.66 -8.81 -16.02
C THR A 541 12.89 -8.23 -15.32
N HIS A 542 13.27 -7.00 -15.68
CA HIS A 542 14.53 -6.38 -15.27
C HIS A 542 14.33 -5.23 -14.28
N PHE A 543 13.10 -5.00 -13.82
CA PHE A 543 12.80 -4.03 -12.79
C PHE A 543 13.48 -4.34 -11.45
N SER A 544 14.15 -3.32 -10.88
CA SER A 544 14.59 -3.27 -9.49
C SER A 544 14.27 -1.90 -8.89
N PRO A 545 13.80 -1.83 -7.64
CA PRO A 545 13.70 -0.56 -6.93
C PRO A 545 15.11 0.05 -6.72
N LEU A 546 15.13 1.37 -6.53
CA LEU A 546 16.32 2.10 -6.08
C LEU A 546 16.51 1.88 -4.58
N LYS A 547 17.69 2.20 -4.06
CA LYS A 547 17.95 2.25 -2.62
C LYS A 547 18.01 3.70 -2.16
N SER A 548 17.32 4.02 -1.08
CA SER A 548 17.41 5.32 -0.40
C SER A 548 18.79 5.49 0.22
N GLN A 549 19.09 6.68 0.74
CA GLN A 549 20.33 6.94 1.48
C GLN A 549 20.49 6.02 2.70
N LEU A 550 19.38 5.60 3.32
CA LEU A 550 19.34 4.66 4.44
C LEU A 550 19.32 3.19 4.01
N GLY A 551 19.41 2.90 2.71
CA GLY A 551 19.41 1.54 2.16
C GLY A 551 18.03 0.93 1.91
N GLU A 552 16.94 1.65 2.21
CA GLU A 552 15.57 1.19 1.99
C GLU A 552 15.20 1.15 0.51
N GLU A 553 14.43 0.15 0.08
CA GLU A 553 13.96 0.06 -1.31
C GLU A 553 12.91 1.14 -1.60
N THR A 554 13.11 1.90 -2.68
CA THR A 554 12.20 2.97 -3.08
C THR A 554 12.01 3.08 -4.59
N VAL A 555 10.82 3.52 -5.00
CA VAL A 555 10.48 3.86 -6.39
C VAL A 555 9.96 5.29 -6.38
N PRO A 556 10.86 6.29 -6.43
CA PRO A 556 10.47 7.68 -6.33
C PRO A 556 9.72 8.13 -7.59
N VAL A 557 8.69 8.95 -7.37
CA VAL A 557 7.92 9.63 -8.41
C VAL A 557 8.01 11.12 -8.14
N PHE A 558 8.32 11.89 -9.17
CA PHE A 558 8.53 13.32 -9.10
C PHE A 558 7.53 14.04 -10.01
N MET A 559 6.78 14.97 -9.43
CA MET A 559 5.86 15.84 -10.15
C MET A 559 6.61 16.99 -10.81
N GLN A 560 6.55 17.08 -12.14
CA GLN A 560 7.20 18.14 -12.90
C GLN A 560 6.21 19.23 -13.34
N ARG A 561 4.96 18.84 -13.65
CA ARG A 561 3.88 19.77 -13.99
C ARG A 561 2.53 19.19 -13.55
N THR A 562 1.72 20.00 -12.90
CA THR A 562 0.38 19.64 -12.40
C THR A 562 -0.69 19.84 -13.48
N ALA A 563 -1.92 19.36 -13.22
CA ALA A 563 -3.07 19.50 -14.13
C ALA A 563 -3.79 20.87 -14.03
N VAL A 564 -3.21 21.84 -13.30
CA VAL A 564 -3.83 23.15 -13.06
C VAL A 564 -3.80 24.03 -14.31
N HIS A 565 -2.77 23.90 -15.16
CA HIS A 565 -2.61 24.74 -16.35
C HIS A 565 -3.42 24.18 -17.53
N PRO A 566 -4.48 24.86 -17.99
CA PRO A 566 -5.35 24.35 -19.04
C PRO A 566 -4.61 24.28 -20.38
N GLY A 567 -4.81 23.17 -21.11
CA GLY A 567 -4.20 22.96 -22.43
C GLY A 567 -2.75 22.44 -22.42
N LEU A 568 -2.11 22.37 -21.24
CA LEU A 568 -0.80 21.74 -21.06
C LEU A 568 -0.98 20.34 -20.46
N THR A 569 -0.15 19.38 -20.90
CA THR A 569 -0.20 18.01 -20.38
C THR A 569 0.50 17.92 -19.01
N PRO A 570 -0.10 17.36 -17.95
CA PRO A 570 0.61 17.15 -16.71
C PRO A 570 1.72 16.10 -16.91
N ILE A 571 2.83 16.23 -16.17
CA ILE A 571 4.01 15.36 -16.32
C ILE A 571 4.51 14.94 -14.95
N ALA A 572 4.62 13.63 -14.76
CA ALA A 572 5.28 13.00 -13.64
C ALA A 572 6.36 12.04 -14.15
N THR A 573 7.45 11.91 -13.41
CA THR A 573 8.56 11.02 -13.80
C THR A 573 8.90 10.07 -12.67
N ALA A 574 8.87 8.77 -12.96
CA ALA A 574 9.29 7.71 -12.05
C ALA A 574 10.70 7.23 -12.39
N VAL A 575 11.48 6.86 -11.38
CA VAL A 575 12.86 6.40 -11.56
C VAL A 575 13.05 5.03 -10.93
N TYR A 576 13.62 4.09 -11.68
CA TYR A 576 13.96 2.75 -11.19
C TYR A 576 15.31 2.29 -11.72
N LYS A 577 15.82 1.17 -11.19
CA LYS A 577 17.09 0.56 -11.60
C LYS A 577 16.83 -0.66 -12.47
N ASP A 578 17.56 -0.79 -13.57
CA ASP A 578 17.59 -2.01 -14.37
C ASP A 578 18.51 -3.05 -13.72
N LYS A 579 18.00 -4.26 -13.45
CA LYS A 579 18.73 -5.39 -12.85
C LYS A 579 19.91 -5.86 -13.71
N LYS A 580 19.79 -5.79 -15.04
CA LYS A 580 20.81 -6.32 -15.96
C LYS A 580 21.89 -5.29 -16.26
N SER A 581 21.51 -4.08 -16.68
CA SER A 581 22.48 -3.05 -17.06
C SER A 581 23.01 -2.24 -15.88
N LEU A 582 22.33 -2.31 -14.72
CA LEU A 582 22.59 -1.47 -13.54
C LEU A 582 22.37 0.03 -13.76
N GLU A 583 21.84 0.42 -14.93
CA GLU A 583 21.48 1.80 -15.27
C GLU A 583 20.20 2.23 -14.55
N ALA A 584 20.01 3.55 -14.44
CA ALA A 584 18.75 4.12 -13.98
C ALA A 584 17.86 4.46 -15.17
N VAL A 585 16.60 4.06 -15.10
CA VAL A 585 15.58 4.30 -16.12
C VAL A 585 14.58 5.33 -15.59
N LEU A 586 14.43 6.42 -16.33
CA LEU A 586 13.45 7.47 -16.07
C LEU A 586 12.27 7.28 -17.01
N VAL A 587 11.07 7.14 -16.45
CA VAL A 587 9.83 7.00 -17.21
C VAL A 587 8.95 8.21 -16.91
N SER A 588 8.81 9.11 -17.88
CA SER A 588 7.91 10.25 -17.80
C SER A 588 6.55 9.87 -18.37
N PHE A 589 5.49 10.17 -17.62
CA PHE A 589 4.12 9.80 -17.96
C PHE A 589 3.15 10.92 -17.57
N ASP A 590 1.97 10.88 -18.17
CA ASP A 590 0.85 11.73 -17.79
C ASP A 590 0.16 11.10 -16.56
N PRO A 591 0.19 11.76 -15.39
CA PRO A 591 -0.36 11.19 -14.17
C PRO A 591 -1.90 11.17 -14.13
N MET A 592 -2.61 11.81 -15.06
CA MET A 592 -4.08 11.78 -15.07
C MET A 592 -4.64 10.53 -15.75
N ASN A 593 -3.91 9.96 -16.72
CA ASN A 593 -4.35 8.80 -17.50
C ASN A 593 -3.35 7.63 -17.53
N GLY A 594 -2.15 7.80 -16.96
CA GLY A 594 -1.11 6.77 -16.92
C GLY A 594 -0.38 6.55 -18.25
N LYS A 595 -0.55 7.42 -19.25
CA LYS A 595 0.09 7.27 -20.55
C LYS A 595 1.56 7.66 -20.48
N ILE A 596 2.45 6.76 -20.93
CA ILE A 596 3.88 7.03 -21.03
C ILE A 596 4.13 8.08 -22.12
N LEU A 597 4.88 9.12 -21.77
CA LEU A 597 5.29 10.21 -22.67
C LEU A 597 6.70 9.96 -23.22
N SER A 598 7.65 9.63 -22.34
CA SER A 598 9.03 9.36 -22.72
C SER A 598 9.69 8.36 -21.76
N THR A 599 10.76 7.72 -22.22
CA THR A 599 11.60 6.85 -21.38
C THR A 599 13.06 7.13 -21.72
N ARG A 600 13.85 7.48 -20.71
CA ARG A 600 15.27 7.81 -20.84
C ARG A 600 16.12 6.94 -19.94
N ARG A 601 17.21 6.39 -20.46
CA ARG A 601 18.20 5.64 -19.69
C ARG A 601 19.37 6.55 -19.32
N THR A 602 19.87 6.39 -18.10
CA THR A 602 20.99 7.17 -17.57
C THR A 602 21.94 6.24 -16.81
N PRO A 603 23.23 6.62 -16.68
CA PRO A 603 24.15 5.90 -15.79
C PRO A 603 23.61 5.84 -14.35
N PRO A 604 24.18 4.99 -13.48
CA PRO A 604 23.73 4.84 -12.11
C PRO A 604 23.59 6.19 -11.38
N VAL A 605 22.39 6.44 -10.86
CA VAL A 605 22.03 7.69 -10.18
C VAL A 605 22.32 7.58 -8.68
N LYS A 606 22.81 8.68 -8.09
CA LYS A 606 22.96 8.87 -6.64
C LYS A 606 21.72 9.51 -6.04
N ARG A 607 21.20 10.57 -6.68
CA ARG A 607 20.08 11.37 -6.19
C ARG A 607 19.30 12.02 -7.34
N VAL A 608 17.99 12.19 -7.15
CA VAL A 608 17.10 12.92 -8.06
C VAL A 608 16.24 13.85 -7.22
N ASP A 609 16.16 15.12 -7.63
CA ASP A 609 15.30 16.12 -6.99
C ASP A 609 14.58 16.96 -8.06
N VAL A 610 13.46 17.58 -7.68
CA VAL A 610 12.74 18.54 -8.54
C VAL A 610 13.36 19.92 -8.39
N LEU A 611 13.64 20.59 -9.50
CA LEU A 611 14.11 21.96 -9.52
C LEU A 611 12.96 22.91 -9.10
N PRO A 612 13.12 23.70 -8.01
CA PRO A 612 12.04 24.58 -7.56
C PRO A 612 11.70 25.71 -8.54
N LYS A 613 12.61 26.04 -9.45
CA LYS A 613 12.42 27.10 -10.43
C LYS A 613 11.56 26.61 -11.60
N GLU A 614 10.40 27.21 -11.77
CA GLU A 614 9.56 27.06 -12.96
C GLU A 614 10.29 27.56 -14.22
N MET A 615 10.24 26.75 -15.26
CA MET A 615 10.70 27.08 -16.60
C MET A 615 9.53 27.50 -17.51
N ALA A 616 9.78 27.59 -18.82
CA ALA A 616 8.72 27.74 -19.81
C ALA A 616 7.65 26.63 -19.63
N ASP A 617 6.40 26.98 -19.93
CA ASP A 617 5.23 26.09 -19.83
C ASP A 617 5.00 25.48 -18.44
N HIS A 618 5.38 26.21 -17.38
CA HIS A 618 5.21 25.81 -15.97
C HIS A 618 5.84 24.44 -15.64
N LEU A 619 6.93 24.10 -16.33
CA LEU A 619 7.64 22.84 -16.10
C LEU A 619 8.72 23.02 -15.03
N HIS A 620 8.77 22.10 -14.08
CA HIS A 620 9.89 21.94 -13.15
C HIS A 620 10.81 20.80 -13.63
N PRO A 621 12.04 21.11 -14.10
CA PRO A 621 13.02 20.09 -14.48
C PRO A 621 13.45 19.24 -13.29
N LEU A 622 13.90 18.02 -13.56
CA LEU A 622 14.59 17.20 -12.57
C LEU A 622 16.09 17.49 -12.58
N VAL A 623 16.69 17.52 -11.40
CA VAL A 623 18.13 17.54 -11.18
C VAL A 623 18.56 16.12 -10.83
N ILE A 624 19.43 15.53 -11.65
CA ILE A 624 19.91 14.16 -11.49
C ILE A 624 21.40 14.20 -11.19
N ILE A 625 21.78 13.75 -9.99
CA ILE A 625 23.18 13.61 -9.57
C ILE A 625 23.58 12.16 -9.79
N LEU A 626 24.50 11.92 -10.72
CA LEU A 626 25.02 10.58 -11.02
C LEU A 626 26.00 10.11 -9.94
N LYS A 627 26.23 8.79 -9.83
CA LYS A 627 27.28 8.24 -8.95
C LYS A 627 28.69 8.71 -9.31
N SER A 628 28.90 9.19 -10.54
CA SER A 628 30.15 9.83 -10.97
C SER A 628 30.32 11.27 -10.47
N GLY A 629 29.32 11.85 -9.81
CA GLY A 629 29.29 13.26 -9.39
C GLY A 629 28.87 14.24 -10.49
N LYS A 630 28.63 13.78 -11.72
CA LYS A 630 28.12 14.61 -12.81
C LYS A 630 26.64 14.91 -12.62
N VAL A 631 26.24 16.15 -12.87
CA VAL A 631 24.85 16.61 -12.82
C VAL A 631 24.24 16.60 -14.21
N VAL A 632 23.02 16.09 -14.34
CA VAL A 632 22.22 16.03 -15.56
C VAL A 632 20.82 16.55 -15.26
N PHE A 633 20.16 17.17 -16.25
CA PHE A 633 18.79 17.66 -16.12
C PHE A 633 17.82 16.90 -17.03
N GLU A 634 16.58 16.73 -16.57
CA GLU A 634 15.49 16.15 -17.36
C GLU A 634 14.24 17.04 -17.29
N PRO A 635 13.82 17.70 -18.39
CA PRO A 635 14.50 17.75 -19.69
C PRO A 635 15.81 18.56 -19.63
N GLU A 636 16.62 18.48 -20.69
CA GLU A 636 17.86 19.24 -20.79
C GLU A 636 17.59 20.75 -20.81
N LEU A 637 18.34 21.50 -19.99
CA LEU A 637 18.21 22.95 -19.90
C LEU A 637 18.78 23.62 -21.16
N PRO A 638 18.10 24.63 -21.74
CA PRO A 638 18.63 25.39 -22.86
C PRO A 638 19.88 26.18 -22.45
N ALA A 639 20.83 26.34 -23.38
CA ALA A 639 22.09 27.04 -23.11
C ALA A 639 21.92 28.51 -22.67
N ASN A 640 20.79 29.13 -23.03
CA ASN A 640 20.44 30.52 -22.68
C ASN A 640 19.72 30.65 -21.33
N THR A 641 19.72 29.60 -20.50
CA THR A 641 19.07 29.65 -19.18
C THR A 641 19.79 30.68 -18.31
N LYS A 642 19.03 31.68 -17.81
CA LYS A 642 19.54 32.67 -16.85
C LYS A 642 20.12 31.95 -15.62
N ALA A 643 21.15 32.54 -15.02
CA ALA A 643 21.73 32.00 -13.79
C ALA A 643 20.63 31.77 -12.74
N ILE A 644 20.54 30.55 -12.25
CA ILE A 644 19.62 30.15 -11.18
C ILE A 644 20.40 30.28 -9.86
N PRO A 645 19.78 30.76 -8.76
CA PRO A 645 20.40 30.76 -7.45
C PRO A 645 20.97 29.38 -7.11
N SER A 646 22.12 29.35 -6.44
CA SER A 646 22.74 28.08 -6.07
C SER A 646 21.84 27.29 -5.14
N LEU A 647 21.77 25.98 -5.38
CA LEU A 647 20.99 25.05 -4.58
C LEU A 647 21.93 24.29 -3.67
N HIS A 648 21.46 23.89 -2.50
CA HIS A 648 22.27 23.17 -1.53
C HIS A 648 21.72 21.76 -1.33
N VAL A 649 22.63 20.79 -1.28
CA VAL A 649 22.33 19.37 -1.12
C VAL A 649 23.14 18.84 0.03
N MET A 650 22.47 18.23 1.02
CA MET A 650 23.13 17.52 2.10
C MET A 650 22.99 16.01 1.88
N ASP A 651 24.11 15.31 1.97
CA ASP A 651 24.20 13.86 1.98
C ASP A 651 24.79 13.39 3.32
N ILE A 652 24.39 12.19 3.74
CA ILE A 652 24.86 11.51 4.95
C ILE A 652 25.25 10.08 4.61
N ASP A 653 26.38 9.63 5.15
CA ASP A 653 26.73 8.21 5.20
C ASP A 653 26.11 7.59 6.48
N PRO A 654 25.14 6.67 6.35
CA PRO A 654 24.40 6.16 7.51
C PRO A 654 25.24 5.30 8.45
N GLU A 655 26.36 4.74 7.99
CA GLU A 655 27.23 3.87 8.81
C GLU A 655 28.32 4.68 9.53
N THR A 656 28.88 5.70 8.88
CA THR A 656 29.98 6.48 9.47
C THR A 656 29.51 7.76 10.15
N GLY A 657 28.30 8.25 9.86
CA GLY A 657 27.81 9.53 10.37
C GLY A 657 28.48 10.75 9.71
N THR A 658 29.22 10.53 8.62
CA THR A 658 29.84 11.63 7.87
C THR A 658 28.80 12.37 7.04
N LEU A 659 28.81 13.69 7.15
CA LEU A 659 27.91 14.62 6.49
C LEU A 659 28.66 15.41 5.42
N GLU A 660 28.06 15.51 4.23
CA GLU A 660 28.61 16.31 3.15
C GLU A 660 27.56 17.32 2.65
N GLY A 661 27.89 18.61 2.75
CA GLY A 661 27.13 19.68 2.13
C GLY A 661 27.73 20.09 0.80
N MET A 662 26.93 20.03 -0.25
CA MET A 662 27.30 20.38 -1.62
C MET A 662 26.48 21.56 -2.12
N GLU A 663 27.10 22.38 -2.95
CA GLU A 663 26.48 23.50 -3.63
C GLU A 663 26.39 23.19 -5.14
N LEU A 664 25.18 23.29 -5.67
CA LEU A 664 24.86 23.11 -7.07
C LEU A 664 24.74 24.48 -7.73
N SER A 665 25.73 24.82 -8.56
CA SER A 665 25.71 26.02 -9.39
C SER A 665 25.25 25.67 -10.80
N ILE A 666 24.24 26.40 -11.29
CA ILE A 666 23.64 26.19 -12.62
C ILE A 666 23.90 27.44 -13.47
N VAL A 667 24.82 27.32 -14.42
CA VAL A 667 25.23 28.42 -15.31
C VAL A 667 25.12 27.94 -16.76
N ASN A 668 24.43 28.71 -17.60
CA ASN A 668 24.22 28.41 -19.03
C ASN A 668 23.64 26.99 -19.27
N GLY A 669 22.75 26.54 -18.40
CA GLY A 669 22.13 25.20 -18.48
C GLY A 669 23.04 24.04 -18.07
N VAL A 670 24.27 24.29 -17.61
CA VAL A 670 25.20 23.28 -17.10
C VAL A 670 25.27 23.36 -15.58
N GLY A 671 25.04 22.21 -14.93
CA GLY A 671 25.14 22.05 -13.49
C GLY A 671 26.55 21.62 -13.08
N SER A 672 27.13 22.30 -12.10
CA SER A 672 28.38 21.90 -11.45
C SER A 672 28.18 21.77 -9.95
N LEU A 673 28.76 20.73 -9.36
CA LEU A 673 28.64 20.42 -7.95
C LEU A 673 29.97 20.73 -7.25
N SER A 674 29.96 21.64 -6.28
CA SER A 674 31.11 21.98 -5.44
C SER A 674 30.85 21.58 -4.00
N LYS A 675 31.87 21.04 -3.32
CA LYS A 675 31.78 20.70 -1.89
C LYS A 675 31.91 21.98 -1.06
N ARG A 676 30.95 22.22 -0.15
CA ARG A 676 30.88 23.43 0.66
C ARG A 676 31.33 23.20 2.09
N TRP A 677 30.84 22.14 2.73
CA TRP A 677 31.18 21.79 4.10
C TRP A 677 31.18 20.28 4.31
N THR A 678 31.88 19.85 5.36
CA THR A 678 31.87 18.48 5.87
C THR A 678 31.63 18.51 7.36
N GLY A 679 30.73 17.66 7.82
CA GLY A 679 30.51 17.39 9.23
C GLY A 679 30.79 15.93 9.53
N ASP A 680 31.05 15.64 10.79
CA ASP A 680 31.06 14.28 11.31
C ASP A 680 30.24 14.28 12.59
N LEU A 681 29.22 13.42 12.65
CA LEU A 681 28.41 13.21 13.85
C LEU A 681 29.13 12.35 14.88
N ALA A 682 30.33 11.86 14.56
CA ALA A 682 31.17 11.03 15.40
C ALA A 682 30.43 9.78 15.89
N PHE A 683 29.81 9.06 14.95
CA PHE A 683 29.12 7.81 15.26
C PHE A 683 30.09 6.83 15.91
N GLU A 684 29.60 6.16 16.94
CA GLU A 684 30.31 5.05 17.52
C GLU A 684 30.26 3.82 16.60
N LYS A 685 31.11 2.82 16.84
CA LYS A 685 31.30 1.69 15.92
C LYS A 685 30.01 0.92 15.58
N ASP A 686 29.06 0.88 16.52
CA ASP A 686 27.78 0.18 16.38
C ASP A 686 26.57 1.16 16.31
N GLU A 687 26.83 2.47 16.19
CA GLU A 687 25.82 3.51 16.01
C GLU A 687 25.55 3.72 14.52
N ARG A 688 24.26 3.78 14.14
CA ARG A 688 23.85 3.99 12.74
C ARG A 688 22.71 4.99 12.62
N ALA A 689 22.66 5.73 11.52
CA ALA A 689 21.52 6.58 11.22
C ALA A 689 20.30 5.72 10.87
N VAL A 690 19.19 5.93 11.58
CA VAL A 690 17.93 5.21 11.36
C VAL A 690 16.91 6.08 10.64
N ILE A 691 16.91 7.40 10.89
CA ILE A 691 15.97 8.33 10.26
C ILE A 691 16.69 9.61 9.83
N VAL A 692 16.42 10.07 8.61
CA VAL A 692 16.84 11.37 8.09
C VAL A 692 15.60 12.07 7.52
N GLN A 693 15.10 13.08 8.22
CA GLN A 693 13.81 13.71 7.94
C GLN A 693 13.93 15.23 7.84
N GLY A 694 13.71 15.75 6.63
CA GLY A 694 13.51 17.19 6.39
C GLY A 694 12.03 17.60 6.56
N LYS A 695 11.79 18.91 6.53
CA LYS A 695 10.43 19.47 6.48
C LYS A 695 9.80 19.23 5.10
N PRO A 696 8.47 19.07 5.00
CA PRO A 696 7.79 19.03 3.69
C PRO A 696 7.99 20.36 2.96
N ALA A 697 8.33 20.31 1.66
CA ALA A 697 8.70 21.49 0.88
C ALA A 697 7.53 22.48 0.64
N ASN A 698 6.31 21.96 0.61
CA ASN A 698 5.06 22.72 0.43
C ASN A 698 4.46 23.23 1.76
N GLN A 699 5.08 22.93 2.90
CA GLN A 699 4.57 23.28 4.20
C GLN A 699 4.60 24.81 4.41
N ARG A 700 3.45 25.41 4.72
CA ARG A 700 3.33 26.83 5.09
C ARG A 700 3.20 27.01 6.60
N VAL A 701 3.55 28.19 7.12
CA VAL A 701 3.38 28.52 8.54
C VAL A 701 2.60 29.82 8.66
N HIS A 702 1.40 29.77 9.23
CA HIS A 702 0.54 30.94 9.34
C HIS A 702 1.06 31.96 10.37
N SER A 703 1.44 31.52 11.57
CA SER A 703 1.97 32.40 12.63
C SER A 703 3.44 32.13 12.93
N ARG A 704 4.25 33.19 12.86
CA ARG A 704 5.68 33.20 13.20
C ARG A 704 5.96 33.16 14.71
N GLY A 705 5.00 33.58 15.53
CA GLY A 705 5.18 33.69 16.98
C GLY A 705 4.04 33.05 17.77
N ARG A 706 4.33 32.76 19.03
CA ARG A 706 3.36 32.32 20.04
C ARG A 706 3.15 33.45 21.03
N VAL A 707 1.90 33.80 21.30
CA VAL A 707 1.57 34.80 22.32
C VAL A 707 1.64 34.14 23.70
N LEU A 708 2.35 34.78 24.63
CA LEU A 708 2.51 34.37 26.03
C LEU A 708 1.43 35.03 26.90
N LEU A 709 1.36 34.61 28.17
CA LEU A 709 0.39 35.10 29.17
C LEU A 709 0.50 36.62 29.41
N ASP A 710 1.72 37.14 29.40
CA ASP A 710 2.03 38.56 29.56
C ASP A 710 1.79 39.38 28.27
N ARG A 711 1.21 38.74 27.23
CA ARG A 711 0.98 39.28 25.89
C ARG A 711 2.24 39.57 25.08
N ASN A 712 3.41 39.15 25.57
CA ASN A 712 4.62 39.15 24.76
C ASN A 712 4.56 38.01 23.74
N VAL A 713 5.41 38.11 22.71
CA VAL A 713 5.44 37.14 21.62
C VAL A 713 6.77 36.42 21.64
N HIS A 714 6.71 35.10 21.77
CA HIS A 714 7.86 34.23 21.64
C HIS A 714 7.96 33.74 20.19
N TYR A 715 9.03 34.11 19.49
CA TYR A 715 9.19 33.80 18.06
C TYR A 715 9.68 32.37 17.85
N LYS A 716 9.03 31.68 16.92
CA LYS A 716 9.37 30.29 16.54
C LYS A 716 10.58 30.29 15.63
N TYR A 717 11.47 29.32 15.81
CA TYR A 717 12.59 29.10 14.88
C TYR A 717 12.15 28.29 13.66
N ILE A 718 11.91 28.96 12.54
CA ILE A 718 11.32 28.37 11.33
C ILE A 718 12.37 28.28 10.21
N ASN A 719 13.40 27.47 10.43
CA ASN A 719 14.40 27.20 9.39
C ASN A 719 13.87 26.18 8.36
N PRO A 720 13.67 26.53 7.07
CA PRO A 720 13.17 25.60 6.06
C PRO A 720 14.18 24.51 5.68
N ASN A 721 15.47 24.76 5.90
CA ASN A 721 16.59 23.89 5.54
C ASN A 721 17.03 22.98 6.70
N LEU A 722 16.25 22.91 7.77
CA LEU A 722 16.56 22.10 8.93
C LEU A 722 16.25 20.63 8.67
N VAL A 723 17.23 19.76 8.90
CA VAL A 723 17.10 18.31 8.76
C VAL A 723 17.30 17.66 10.12
N ALA A 724 16.38 16.78 10.50
CA ALA A 724 16.49 15.95 11.69
C ALA A 724 17.14 14.61 11.34
N VAL A 725 18.24 14.29 12.01
CA VAL A 725 18.95 13.01 11.90
C VAL A 725 18.83 12.28 13.24
N ALA A 726 18.28 11.08 13.23
CA ALA A 726 18.22 10.20 14.39
C ALA A 726 19.13 8.99 14.19
N SER A 727 20.07 8.78 15.11
CA SER A 727 20.97 7.63 15.15
C SER A 727 20.68 6.74 16.35
N LEU A 728 20.80 5.44 16.15
CA LEU A 728 20.56 4.43 17.18
C LEU A 728 21.81 3.55 17.33
N ASP A 729 22.30 3.46 18.56
CA ASP A 729 23.25 2.44 19.00
C ASP A 729 22.48 1.34 19.73
N GLU A 730 22.40 0.16 19.11
CA GLU A 730 21.69 -1.00 19.66
C GLU A 730 22.42 -1.64 20.83
N VAL A 731 23.76 -1.53 20.89
CA VAL A 731 24.61 -2.15 21.91
C VAL A 731 24.54 -1.34 23.21
N ARG A 732 24.70 -0.03 23.12
CA ARG A 732 24.59 0.87 24.28
C ARG A 732 23.17 1.37 24.52
N GLN A 733 22.22 0.98 23.67
CA GLN A 733 20.82 1.36 23.75
C GLN A 733 20.67 2.89 23.85
N THR A 734 21.29 3.62 22.92
CA THR A 734 21.33 5.08 22.96
C THR A 734 20.79 5.64 21.64
N LEU A 735 19.84 6.58 21.76
CA LEU A 735 19.26 7.33 20.66
C LEU A 735 19.83 8.74 20.68
N SER A 736 20.50 9.16 19.60
CA SER A 736 20.97 10.54 19.42
C SER A 736 20.11 11.23 18.35
N ILE A 737 19.67 12.47 18.62
CA ILE A 737 18.86 13.29 17.72
C ILE A 737 19.63 14.58 17.43
N HIS A 738 19.94 14.80 16.16
CA HIS A 738 20.69 15.96 15.68
C HIS A 738 19.81 16.77 14.72
N LEU A 739 19.68 18.08 14.98
CA LEU A 739 19.03 19.01 14.07
C LEU A 739 20.12 19.83 13.38
N ILE A 740 20.26 19.64 12.07
CA ILE A 740 21.37 20.17 11.28
C ILE A 740 20.80 21.03 10.16
N ASP A 741 21.37 22.21 9.96
CA ASP A 741 21.07 23.03 8.80
C ASP A 741 21.77 22.45 7.56
N SER A 742 21.01 22.05 6.53
CA SER A 742 21.53 21.42 5.33
C SER A 742 22.37 22.36 4.45
N VAL A 743 22.26 23.68 4.63
CA VAL A 743 22.97 24.68 3.85
C VAL A 743 24.30 25.04 4.51
N SER A 744 24.28 25.38 5.80
CA SER A 744 25.47 25.84 6.54
C SER A 744 26.27 24.70 7.21
N GLY A 745 25.63 23.55 7.47
CA GLY A 745 26.20 22.45 8.24
C GLY A 745 26.19 22.69 9.76
N GLN A 746 25.59 23.79 10.22
CA GLN A 746 25.50 24.10 11.64
C GLN A 746 24.57 23.11 12.34
N THR A 747 25.05 22.48 13.42
CA THR A 747 24.19 21.71 14.32
C THR A 747 23.46 22.68 15.24
N VAL A 748 22.14 22.80 15.05
CA VAL A 748 21.24 23.67 15.81
C VAL A 748 20.93 23.08 17.18
N HIS A 749 20.70 21.77 17.23
CA HIS A 749 20.44 21.05 18.47
C HIS A 749 21.03 19.64 18.39
N SER A 750 21.52 19.14 19.52
CA SER A 750 21.90 17.74 19.69
C SER A 750 21.41 17.24 21.05
N GLY A 751 20.60 16.19 21.03
CA GLY A 751 20.04 15.55 22.21
C GLY A 751 20.35 14.06 22.21
N ARG A 752 20.55 13.47 23.40
CA ARG A 752 20.84 12.05 23.57
C ARG A 752 19.93 11.44 24.65
N VAL A 753 19.32 10.30 24.33
CA VAL A 753 18.46 9.53 25.23
C VAL A 753 19.06 8.14 25.41
N THR A 754 19.29 7.74 26.66
CA THR A 754 19.88 6.43 27.02
C THR A 754 18.82 5.41 27.39
N LYS A 755 19.14 4.11 27.28
CA LYS A 755 18.24 2.98 27.54
C LYS A 755 17.05 2.98 26.59
N VAL A 756 17.34 3.15 25.31
CA VAL A 756 16.37 3.20 24.22
C VAL A 756 16.57 2.02 23.29
N THR A 757 15.48 1.39 22.88
CA THR A 757 15.44 0.41 21.79
C THR A 757 14.41 0.84 20.74
N GLY A 758 14.58 0.30 19.53
CA GLY A 758 13.66 0.55 18.42
C GLY A 758 12.33 -0.21 18.55
N PRO A 759 11.33 0.09 17.68
CA PRO A 759 11.41 1.03 16.57
C PRO A 759 11.38 2.49 17.03
N VAL A 760 12.11 3.35 16.32
CA VAL A 760 12.07 4.80 16.48
C VAL A 760 11.21 5.36 15.37
N HIS A 761 10.31 6.29 15.69
CA HIS A 761 9.58 7.08 14.69
C HIS A 761 9.85 8.56 14.93
N LEU A 762 9.95 9.35 13.86
CA LEU A 762 10.21 10.78 13.96
C LEU A 762 9.40 11.55 12.90
N VAL A 763 8.75 12.63 13.33
CA VAL A 763 8.09 13.59 12.44
C VAL A 763 8.64 14.97 12.71
N HIS A 764 9.03 15.65 11.64
CA HIS A 764 9.54 17.01 11.67
C HIS A 764 8.53 17.95 11.01
N CYS A 765 8.02 18.91 11.77
CA CYS A 765 6.96 19.80 11.32
C CYS A 765 7.19 21.21 11.87
N GLU A 766 7.13 22.23 11.00
CA GLU A 766 7.04 23.62 11.43
C GLU A 766 8.27 24.10 12.23
N HIS A 767 8.21 24.12 13.56
CA HIS A 767 9.29 24.50 14.50
C HIS A 767 9.50 23.40 15.56
N TRP A 768 8.86 22.24 15.40
CA TRP A 768 8.86 21.16 16.37
C TRP A 768 9.14 19.80 15.73
N VAL A 769 9.65 18.91 16.56
CA VAL A 769 9.96 17.52 16.21
C VAL A 769 9.31 16.63 17.25
N ALA A 770 8.49 15.68 16.79
CA ALA A 770 8.00 14.60 17.63
C ALA A 770 8.75 13.32 17.29
N TYR A 771 9.19 12.60 18.31
CA TYR A 771 9.83 11.32 18.15
C TYR A 771 9.34 10.33 19.21
N SER A 772 9.15 9.08 18.82
CA SER A 772 8.76 8.01 19.74
C SER A 772 9.80 6.92 19.77
N TYR A 773 9.92 6.28 20.93
CA TYR A 773 10.89 5.23 21.18
C TYR A 773 10.43 4.32 22.33
N TRP A 774 11.02 3.12 22.41
CA TRP A 774 10.83 2.25 23.55
C TRP A 774 11.89 2.50 24.62
N SER A 775 11.45 2.81 25.84
CA SER A 775 12.35 3.02 26.98
C SER A 775 12.57 1.70 27.71
N GLU A 776 13.79 1.15 27.65
CA GLU A 776 14.19 -0.06 28.40
C GLU A 776 14.26 0.18 29.91
N LYS A 777 14.42 1.45 30.33
CA LYS A 777 14.41 1.82 31.75
C LYS A 777 13.04 1.63 32.39
N SER A 778 11.99 2.11 31.72
CA SER A 778 10.61 2.15 32.22
C SER A 778 9.71 1.08 31.57
N ARG A 779 10.21 0.35 30.56
CA ARG A 779 9.51 -0.69 29.78
C ARG A 779 8.18 -0.19 29.20
N ARG A 780 8.23 0.97 28.55
CA ARG A 780 7.06 1.63 27.95
C ARG A 780 7.48 2.49 26.76
N THR A 781 6.51 2.81 25.91
CA THR A 781 6.67 3.78 24.82
C THR A 781 6.68 5.19 25.39
N GLU A 782 7.66 5.99 25.00
CA GLU A 782 7.76 7.40 25.34
C GLU A 782 7.75 8.25 24.06
N LEU A 783 7.05 9.37 24.08
CA LEU A 783 6.91 10.35 23.00
C LEU A 783 7.63 11.63 23.43
N GLY A 784 8.77 11.93 22.81
CA GLY A 784 9.48 13.19 22.99
C GLY A 784 8.96 14.25 22.03
N ILE A 785 8.69 15.44 22.55
CA ILE A 785 8.35 16.64 21.79
C ILE A 785 9.47 17.66 22.02
N LEU A 786 10.08 18.11 20.93
CA LEU A 786 11.09 19.16 20.92
C LEU A 786 10.56 20.35 20.14
N GLU A 787 10.65 21.54 20.70
CA GLU A 787 10.22 22.81 20.08
C GLU A 787 11.40 23.80 20.06
N LEU A 788 11.54 24.54 18.95
CA LEU A 788 12.62 25.50 18.76
C LEU A 788 12.08 26.95 18.70
N TYR A 789 12.71 27.84 19.46
CA TYR A 789 12.36 29.26 19.55
C TYR A 789 13.57 30.15 19.36
N GLU A 790 13.39 31.32 18.75
CA GLU A 790 14.44 32.33 18.53
C GLU A 790 14.60 33.25 19.76
N GLY A 791 13.52 33.49 20.50
CA GLY A 791 13.46 34.40 21.65
C GLY A 791 12.27 35.36 21.55
N ASP A 792 12.28 36.41 22.37
CA ASP A 792 11.18 37.39 22.47
C ASP A 792 11.39 38.62 21.57
N GLU A 793 12.58 38.79 21.01
CA GLU A 793 12.93 39.89 20.11
C GLU A 793 12.52 39.58 18.67
N LEU A 794 11.99 40.58 17.97
CA LEU A 794 11.64 40.45 16.55
C LEU A 794 12.92 40.29 15.71
N PRO A 795 13.00 39.29 14.81
CA PRO A 795 14.12 39.17 13.88
C PRO A 795 14.22 40.40 12.96
N GLU A 796 15.44 40.94 12.78
CA GLU A 796 15.68 42.14 11.96
C GLU A 796 15.34 41.93 10.47
N SER A 797 15.45 40.70 9.97
CA SER A 797 15.22 40.33 8.57
C SER A 797 13.85 39.67 8.37
N ASN A 798 13.20 40.06 7.27
CA ASN A 798 11.99 39.40 6.77
C ASN A 798 12.28 38.11 6.00
N VAL A 799 13.55 37.84 5.68
CA VAL A 799 13.99 36.66 4.93
C VAL A 799 14.87 35.80 5.82
N PHE A 800 14.58 34.50 5.87
CA PHE A 800 15.44 33.53 6.52
C PHE A 800 16.57 33.15 5.57
N ASP A 801 17.82 33.36 5.99
CA ASP A 801 19.01 32.95 5.25
C ASP A 801 19.91 32.13 6.18
N SER A 802 20.08 30.85 5.85
CA SER A 802 20.94 29.91 6.58
C SER A 802 22.42 30.31 6.57
N LEU A 803 22.85 31.16 5.63
CA LEU A 803 24.23 31.61 5.50
C LEU A 803 24.55 32.81 6.39
N ILE A 804 23.52 33.52 6.85
CA ILE A 804 23.70 34.60 7.81
C ILE A 804 23.76 33.95 9.19
N PRO A 805 24.89 34.11 9.92
CA PRO A 805 25.00 33.54 11.25
C PRO A 805 23.90 34.12 12.13
N THR A 806 23.12 33.24 12.76
CA THR A 806 22.15 33.63 13.78
C THR A 806 22.91 34.23 14.96
N LEU A 807 22.52 35.44 15.38
CA LEU A 807 23.19 36.16 16.47
C LEU A 807 23.11 35.38 17.80
N HIS A 808 22.00 34.66 17.98
CA HIS A 808 21.74 33.78 19.12
C HIS A 808 21.33 32.38 18.64
N GLN A 809 21.82 31.35 19.32
CA GLN A 809 21.37 29.98 19.07
C GLN A 809 19.91 29.84 19.52
N PRO A 810 19.06 29.13 18.76
CA PRO A 810 17.67 28.97 19.14
C PRO A 810 17.56 28.14 20.42
N THR A 811 16.60 28.52 21.26
CA THR A 811 16.28 27.81 22.50
C THR A 811 15.45 26.58 22.17
N ALA A 812 15.96 25.40 22.55
CA ALA A 812 15.24 24.13 22.42
C ALA A 812 14.52 23.78 23.72
N ILE A 813 13.20 23.66 23.68
CA ILE A 813 12.37 23.20 24.79
C ILE A 813 11.94 21.77 24.51
N VAL A 814 12.17 20.87 25.46
CA VAL A 814 11.89 19.45 25.30
C VAL A 814 10.99 18.97 26.42
N ALA A 815 9.92 18.24 26.05
CA ALA A 815 9.10 17.49 27.00
C ALA A 815 8.97 16.05 26.53
N SER A 816 8.79 15.14 27.48
CA SER A 816 8.50 13.73 27.21
C SER A 816 7.11 13.38 27.71
N TYR A 817 6.43 12.51 26.98
CA TYR A 817 5.12 11.98 27.30
C TYR A 817 5.17 10.45 27.30
N ILE A 818 4.30 9.84 28.07
CA ILE A 818 4.12 8.40 28.17
C ILE A 818 2.95 8.03 27.27
N PHE A 819 3.16 7.01 26.44
CA PHE A 819 2.11 6.45 25.62
C PHE A 819 1.94 4.97 25.96
N SER A 820 0.71 4.55 26.23
CA SER A 820 0.43 3.22 26.79
C SER A 820 0.46 2.08 25.76
N GLN A 821 0.57 2.41 24.47
CA GLN A 821 0.57 1.46 23.36
C GLN A 821 1.86 1.55 22.53
N GLY A 822 2.08 0.54 21.67
CA GLY A 822 3.08 0.65 20.61
C GLY A 822 2.65 1.65 19.53
N ILE A 823 3.61 2.16 18.78
CA ILE A 823 3.39 3.02 17.61
C ILE A 823 4.02 2.30 16.41
N GLU A 824 3.29 2.18 15.30
CA GLU A 824 3.81 1.60 14.05
C GLU A 824 4.24 2.67 13.04
N ALA A 825 3.55 3.82 13.03
CA ALA A 825 3.83 4.94 12.15
C ALA A 825 3.28 6.23 12.75
N MET A 826 3.89 7.36 12.39
CA MET A 826 3.43 8.70 12.76
C MET A 826 3.28 9.57 11.51
N GLY A 827 2.27 10.43 11.50
CA GLY A 827 2.06 11.45 10.48
C GLY A 827 1.49 12.71 11.11
N VAL A 828 1.50 13.82 10.37
CA VAL A 828 0.95 15.11 10.84
C VAL A 828 -0.02 15.65 9.81
N SER A 829 -1.12 16.23 10.26
CA SER A 829 -2.11 16.89 9.40
C SER A 829 -1.50 18.09 8.68
N GLU A 830 -1.85 18.29 7.41
CA GLU A 830 -1.38 19.42 6.59
C GLU A 830 -2.53 20.12 5.87
N THR A 831 -2.46 21.45 5.82
CA THR A 831 -3.43 22.34 5.17
C THR A 831 -2.71 23.43 4.37
N GLU A 832 -3.40 24.07 3.43
CA GLU A 832 -2.76 24.98 2.46
C GLU A 832 -2.05 26.16 3.12
N GLN A 833 -2.65 26.80 4.13
CA GLN A 833 -2.08 27.96 4.81
C GLN A 833 -1.46 27.62 6.17
N GLY A 834 -1.77 26.45 6.74
CA GLY A 834 -1.30 26.07 8.08
C GLY A 834 -1.86 26.96 9.19
N ALA A 835 -3.09 27.46 9.02
CA ALA A 835 -3.82 28.26 9.99
C ALA A 835 -4.56 27.37 11.02
N THR A 836 -5.11 26.23 10.59
CA THR A 836 -5.64 25.23 11.52
C THR A 836 -4.52 24.62 12.36
N THR A 837 -4.83 24.19 13.59
CA THR A 837 -3.85 23.49 14.42
C THR A 837 -3.45 22.16 13.79
N ARG A 838 -2.17 21.80 13.88
CA ARG A 838 -1.67 20.53 13.33
C ARG A 838 -1.79 19.41 14.34
N SER A 839 -2.52 18.36 14.02
CA SER A 839 -2.60 17.16 14.85
C SER A 839 -1.53 16.14 14.46
N LEU A 840 -1.08 15.37 15.47
CA LEU A 840 -0.22 14.19 15.28
C LEU A 840 -1.14 12.97 15.16
N VAL A 841 -0.99 12.20 14.10
CA VAL A 841 -1.72 10.95 13.89
C VAL A 841 -0.77 9.79 14.09
N MET A 842 -1.15 8.83 14.93
CA MET A 842 -0.35 7.65 15.26
C MET A 842 -1.10 6.38 14.86
N ALA A 843 -0.43 5.50 14.12
CA ALA A 843 -0.93 4.16 13.84
C ALA A 843 -0.55 3.22 14.98
N LEU A 844 -1.54 2.50 15.50
CA LEU A 844 -1.39 1.57 16.61
C LEU A 844 -1.30 0.12 16.08
N PRO A 845 -0.54 -0.78 16.72
CA PRO A 845 -0.35 -2.17 16.26
C PRO A 845 -1.64 -2.99 16.10
N PHE A 846 -2.67 -2.70 16.89
CA PHE A 846 -3.98 -3.36 16.77
C PHE A 846 -4.85 -2.79 15.64
N GLY A 847 -4.31 -1.83 14.87
CA GLY A 847 -4.89 -1.27 13.67
C GLY A 847 -5.74 -0.02 13.88
N GLY A 848 -5.68 0.62 15.05
CA GLY A 848 -6.31 1.92 15.30
C GLY A 848 -5.47 3.09 14.80
N LEU A 849 -6.11 4.13 14.28
CA LEU A 849 -5.48 5.41 13.94
C LEU A 849 -5.92 6.45 14.96
N PHE A 850 -5.00 6.87 15.81
CA PHE A 850 -5.27 7.77 16.94
C PHE A 850 -4.77 9.18 16.61
N GLU A 851 -5.67 10.16 16.67
CA GLU A 851 -5.35 11.57 16.45
C GLU A 851 -5.12 12.28 17.79
N VAL A 852 -4.00 13.00 17.90
CA VAL A 852 -3.67 13.83 19.07
C VAL A 852 -3.54 15.27 18.66
N THR A 853 -4.39 16.13 19.22
CA THR A 853 -4.32 17.57 19.01
C THR A 853 -3.03 18.16 19.61
N ARG A 854 -2.48 19.18 18.94
CA ARG A 854 -1.28 19.92 19.38
C ARG A 854 -1.32 20.40 20.85
N ARG A 855 -2.51 20.68 21.39
CA ARG A 855 -2.69 21.16 22.78
C ARG A 855 -2.23 20.16 23.83
N PHE A 856 -2.27 18.85 23.53
CA PHE A 856 -1.80 17.81 24.44
C PHE A 856 -0.31 17.51 24.27
N ILE A 857 0.24 17.71 23.07
CA ILE A 857 1.65 17.45 22.74
C ILE A 857 2.45 18.77 22.64
N ASP A 858 2.41 19.55 23.70
CA ASP A 858 3.09 20.85 23.79
C ASP A 858 4.23 20.80 24.81
N ALA A 859 5.45 21.13 24.39
CA ALA A 859 6.63 21.06 25.25
C ALA A 859 6.62 22.12 26.37
N THR A 860 5.79 23.15 26.23
CA THR A 860 5.71 24.29 27.17
C THR A 860 4.60 24.13 28.22
N ARG A 861 3.94 22.96 28.31
CA ARG A 861 2.88 22.75 29.31
C ARG A 861 3.44 22.92 30.72
N PRO A 862 2.83 23.78 31.56
CA PRO A 862 3.35 24.08 32.88
C PRO A 862 3.08 22.91 33.83
N VAL A 863 4.08 22.54 34.63
CA VAL A 863 3.92 21.57 35.74
C VAL A 863 3.14 22.21 36.88
N ASP A 864 3.50 23.45 37.24
CA ASP A 864 2.80 24.25 38.24
C ASP A 864 1.72 25.10 37.58
N PHE A 865 0.45 24.76 37.82
CA PHE A 865 -0.69 25.36 37.12
C PHE A 865 -1.35 26.48 37.94
N THR A 866 -1.18 27.73 37.50
CA THR A 866 -1.77 28.92 38.16
C THR A 866 -3.20 29.21 37.71
N GLN A 867 -3.91 30.10 38.41
CA GLN A 867 -5.25 30.51 38.03
C GLN A 867 -5.27 31.30 36.70
N GLU A 868 -4.29 32.17 36.47
CA GLU A 868 -4.16 32.95 35.22
C GLU A 868 -4.01 32.02 34.00
N MET A 869 -3.20 30.97 34.12
CA MET A 869 -3.05 29.94 33.07
C MET A 869 -4.37 29.19 32.78
N ARG A 870 -5.21 29.02 33.80
CA ARG A 870 -6.53 28.39 33.65
C ARG A 870 -7.51 29.30 32.91
N GLU A 871 -7.46 30.60 33.17
CA GLU A 871 -8.32 31.59 32.51
C GLU A 871 -7.99 31.71 31.01
N GLU A 872 -6.71 31.53 30.62
CA GLU A 872 -6.26 31.42 29.22
C GLU A 872 -6.49 30.03 28.59
N GLY A 873 -7.04 29.07 29.34
CA GLY A 873 -7.36 27.73 28.82
C GLY A 873 -6.14 26.87 28.48
N MET A 874 -5.02 27.07 29.16
CA MET A 874 -3.84 26.20 29.06
C MET A 874 -4.10 24.84 29.71
N VAL A 875 -3.45 23.80 29.20
CA VAL A 875 -3.54 22.44 29.76
C VAL A 875 -2.28 22.17 30.59
N PRO A 876 -2.38 21.86 31.89
CA PRO A 876 -1.21 21.57 32.73
C PRO A 876 -0.48 20.34 32.21
N TYR A 877 0.82 20.21 32.48
CA TYR A 877 1.57 19.04 32.04
C TYR A 877 1.00 17.75 32.63
N MET A 878 0.59 16.85 31.75
CA MET A 878 0.12 15.50 32.08
C MET A 878 1.03 14.53 31.34
N PRO A 879 1.87 13.76 32.05
CA PRO A 879 2.85 12.92 31.38
C PRO A 879 2.19 11.83 30.55
N GLU A 880 1.05 11.29 30.96
CA GLU A 880 0.31 10.28 30.20
C GLU A 880 -0.66 10.92 29.20
N ILE A 881 -0.59 10.48 27.95
CA ILE A 881 -1.58 10.83 26.92
C ILE A 881 -2.71 9.79 26.98
N PRO A 882 -3.94 10.17 27.39
CA PRO A 882 -5.05 9.23 27.46
C PRO A 882 -5.45 8.78 26.05
N ILE A 883 -5.74 7.48 25.89
CA ILE A 883 -6.26 6.93 24.64
C ILE A 883 -7.77 6.79 24.81
N ALA A 884 -8.51 7.70 24.19
CA ALA A 884 -9.96 7.60 24.10
C ALA A 884 -10.35 6.95 22.77
N THR A 885 -11.35 6.08 22.78
CA THR A 885 -11.84 5.41 21.57
C THR A 885 -12.53 6.37 20.60
N GLU A 886 -12.97 7.54 21.08
CA GLU A 886 -13.59 8.61 20.30
C GLU A 886 -12.60 9.38 19.43
N ASP A 887 -11.33 9.41 19.83
CA ASP A 887 -10.22 10.02 19.06
C ASP A 887 -9.66 9.06 17.98
N MET A 888 -10.26 7.87 17.83
CA MET A 888 -9.88 6.91 16.80
C MET A 888 -10.58 7.21 15.48
N VAL A 889 -9.82 7.76 14.54
CA VAL A 889 -10.33 8.25 13.26
C VAL A 889 -10.97 7.13 12.42
N ASN A 890 -10.46 5.90 12.55
CA ASN A 890 -10.91 4.76 11.76
C ASN A 890 -11.95 3.87 12.45
N TYR A 891 -12.50 4.28 13.60
CA TYR A 891 -13.59 3.58 14.31
C TYR A 891 -13.46 2.03 14.29
N ASN A 892 -14.29 1.30 13.53
CA ASN A 892 -14.27 -0.17 13.44
C ASN A 892 -13.47 -0.72 12.23
N GLN A 893 -12.83 0.16 11.46
CA GLN A 893 -12.05 -0.16 10.26
C GLN A 893 -10.57 -0.32 10.61
N SER A 894 -10.21 -1.38 11.33
CA SER A 894 -8.81 -1.68 11.68
C SER A 894 -7.90 -1.74 10.44
N VAL A 895 -6.77 -1.03 10.49
CA VAL A 895 -5.76 -0.95 9.41
C VAL A 895 -4.46 -1.56 9.91
N TYR A 896 -4.09 -2.72 9.37
CA TYR A 896 -2.91 -3.43 9.88
C TYR A 896 -1.65 -3.10 9.11
N SER A 897 -0.53 -3.19 9.81
CA SER A 897 0.82 -3.03 9.30
C SER A 897 1.05 -1.72 8.55
N VAL A 898 0.69 -0.60 9.18
CA VAL A 898 0.85 0.73 8.57
C VAL A 898 2.34 1.04 8.47
N LYS A 899 2.80 1.42 7.27
CA LYS A 899 4.20 1.81 7.01
C LYS A 899 4.38 3.31 7.14
N ALA A 900 3.41 4.09 6.66
CA ALA A 900 3.41 5.54 6.80
C ALA A 900 2.00 6.12 6.74
N ILE A 901 1.86 7.32 7.30
CA ILE A 901 0.65 8.15 7.20
C ILE A 901 1.05 9.42 6.45
N LYS A 902 0.31 9.75 5.40
CA LYS A 902 0.49 10.99 4.64
C LYS A 902 -0.79 11.81 4.67
N ALA A 903 -0.65 13.08 5.01
CA ALA A 903 -1.71 14.05 4.93
C ALA A 903 -1.41 15.01 3.78
N PHE A 904 -2.46 15.43 3.07
CA PHE A 904 -2.40 16.35 1.97
C PHE A 904 -3.42 17.48 2.19
N PRO A 905 -3.10 18.70 1.79
CA PRO A 905 -4.02 19.81 1.93
C PRO A 905 -5.23 19.64 1.00
N SER A 906 -6.42 19.95 1.51
CA SER A 906 -7.61 20.20 0.69
C SER A 906 -7.72 21.70 0.38
N GLY A 907 -8.66 22.10 -0.49
CA GLY A 907 -8.93 23.52 -0.73
C GLY A 907 -9.65 24.23 0.44
N LEU A 908 -9.98 23.49 1.49
CA LEU A 908 -10.52 23.98 2.75
C LEU A 908 -9.42 23.97 3.81
N GLU A 909 -9.30 25.07 4.56
CA GLU A 909 -8.27 25.22 5.58
C GLU A 909 -8.61 24.44 6.85
N SER A 910 -9.87 24.10 7.07
CA SER A 910 -10.28 23.24 8.19
C SER A 910 -9.98 21.75 7.98
N THR A 911 -9.81 21.33 6.72
CA THR A 911 -9.85 19.91 6.32
C THR A 911 -8.53 19.45 5.72
N SER A 912 -8.02 18.33 6.21
CA SER A 912 -6.81 17.66 5.70
C SER A 912 -7.16 16.26 5.18
N LEU A 913 -6.66 15.90 4.00
CA LEU A 913 -6.90 14.60 3.38
C LEU A 913 -5.84 13.61 3.85
N MET A 914 -6.20 12.58 4.61
CA MET A 914 -5.25 11.64 5.19
C MET A 914 -5.36 10.26 4.55
N LEU A 915 -4.21 9.69 4.18
CA LEU A 915 -4.07 8.32 3.74
C LEU A 915 -3.06 7.60 4.63
N ALA A 916 -3.52 6.58 5.33
CA ALA A 916 -2.68 5.58 5.98
C ALA A 916 -2.47 4.41 5.03
N TYR A 917 -1.20 4.04 4.78
CA TYR A 917 -0.87 2.94 3.88
C TYR A 917 0.19 2.02 4.46
N GLY A 918 0.10 0.74 4.12
CA GLY A 918 0.94 -0.32 4.62
C GLY A 918 0.55 -1.64 3.96
N LEU A 919 0.24 -2.66 4.76
CA LEU A 919 -0.46 -3.83 4.22
C LEU A 919 -1.88 -3.46 3.79
N ASP A 920 -2.64 -2.81 4.67
CA ASP A 920 -3.96 -2.28 4.35
C ASP A 920 -3.86 -0.77 4.05
N MET A 921 -4.88 -0.24 3.36
CA MET A 921 -4.99 1.17 3.06
C MET A 921 -6.28 1.75 3.64
N PHE A 922 -6.20 2.95 4.19
CA PHE A 922 -7.34 3.68 4.71
C PHE A 922 -7.22 5.16 4.41
N TYR A 923 -8.28 5.72 3.86
CA TYR A 923 -8.40 7.13 3.53
C TYR A 923 -9.52 7.75 4.35
N THR A 924 -9.32 8.98 4.79
CA THR A 924 -10.33 9.78 5.48
C THR A 924 -9.98 11.28 5.44
N ARG A 925 -10.90 12.11 5.91
CA ARG A 925 -10.73 13.56 6.08
C ARG A 925 -10.55 13.86 7.57
N LEU A 926 -9.46 14.54 7.91
CA LEU A 926 -9.18 15.02 9.26
C LEU A 926 -9.64 16.47 9.39
N THR A 927 -10.18 16.81 10.56
CA THR A 927 -10.59 18.19 10.89
C THR A 927 -10.03 18.59 12.26
N PRO A 928 -8.72 18.86 12.38
CA PRO A 928 -8.03 19.00 13.67
C PRO A 928 -8.61 20.09 14.61
N SER A 929 -9.23 21.12 14.03
CA SER A 929 -9.87 22.23 14.76
C SER A 929 -11.39 22.28 14.52
N GLY A 930 -11.98 21.22 13.97
CA GLY A 930 -13.35 21.19 13.47
C GLY A 930 -13.56 21.97 12.16
N THR A 931 -14.73 21.83 11.55
CA THR A 931 -15.09 22.50 10.27
C THR A 931 -15.58 23.93 10.52
N PHE A 932 -14.70 24.92 10.37
CA PHE A 932 -15.04 26.34 10.58
C PHE A 932 -15.30 27.13 9.28
N ASP A 933 -14.94 26.57 8.13
CA ASP A 933 -15.07 27.16 6.79
C ASP A 933 -16.21 26.53 5.95
N ILE A 934 -16.88 25.51 6.48
CA ILE A 934 -18.09 24.91 5.91
C ILE A 934 -19.27 25.19 6.84
N LEU A 935 -20.45 25.40 6.26
CA LEU A 935 -21.70 25.37 7.00
C LEU A 935 -21.92 23.97 7.59
N LYS A 936 -22.49 23.89 8.79
CA LYS A 936 -22.72 22.60 9.42
C LYS A 936 -23.70 21.74 8.62
N ASP A 937 -23.49 20.42 8.63
CA ASP A 937 -24.38 19.46 7.98
C ASP A 937 -25.79 19.45 8.59
N ASP A 938 -25.91 19.80 9.88
CA ASP A 938 -27.17 19.89 10.63
C ASP A 938 -27.90 21.24 10.46
N TYR A 939 -27.51 22.05 9.47
CA TYR A 939 -28.09 23.37 9.24
C TYR A 939 -29.57 23.29 8.79
N ASP A 940 -30.47 23.82 9.62
CA ASP A 940 -31.92 23.80 9.37
C ASP A 940 -32.36 24.87 8.35
N THR A 941 -32.23 24.50 7.07
CA THR A 941 -32.72 25.32 5.94
C THR A 941 -34.25 25.50 5.96
N GLY A 942 -34.99 24.55 6.52
CA GLY A 942 -36.45 24.56 6.57
C GLY A 942 -36.97 25.64 7.50
N LEU A 943 -36.42 25.73 8.71
CA LEU A 943 -36.76 26.75 9.70
C LEU A 943 -36.53 28.16 9.17
N ILE A 944 -35.38 28.42 8.56
CA ILE A 944 -35.04 29.75 8.02
C ILE A 944 -35.98 30.12 6.87
N THR A 945 -36.25 29.19 5.97
CA THR A 945 -37.19 29.41 4.87
C THR A 945 -38.60 29.73 5.38
N LEU A 946 -39.08 28.99 6.39
CA LEU A 946 -40.38 29.24 7.02
C LEU A 946 -40.43 30.62 7.66
N VAL A 947 -39.42 31.00 8.43
CA VAL A 947 -39.34 32.31 9.09
C VAL A 947 -39.32 33.43 8.06
N LEU A 948 -38.54 33.30 6.98
CA LEU A 948 -38.48 34.29 5.89
C LEU A 948 -39.83 34.47 5.20
N VAL A 949 -40.53 33.37 4.89
CA VAL A 949 -41.87 33.41 4.29
C VAL A 949 -42.89 34.03 5.25
N ALA A 950 -42.85 33.67 6.53
CA ALA A 950 -43.73 34.24 7.55
C ALA A 950 -43.50 35.75 7.72
N LEU A 951 -42.24 36.20 7.75
CA LEU A 951 -41.88 37.61 7.79
C LEU A 951 -42.34 38.37 6.53
N PHE A 952 -42.20 37.76 5.35
CA PHE A 952 -42.65 38.35 4.09
C PHE A 952 -44.17 38.53 4.05
N VAL A 953 -44.92 37.47 4.38
CA VAL A 953 -46.39 37.50 4.42
C VAL A 953 -46.88 38.46 5.51
N GLY A 954 -46.26 38.42 6.69
CA GLY A 954 -46.54 39.33 7.80
C GLY A 954 -46.30 40.79 7.41
N SER A 955 -45.16 41.10 6.78
CA SER A 955 -44.84 42.45 6.28
C SER A 955 -45.85 42.91 5.22
N TYR A 956 -46.23 42.04 4.28
CA TYR A 956 -47.23 42.36 3.27
C TYR A 956 -48.62 42.63 3.88
N ALA A 957 -49.04 41.82 4.85
CA ALA A 957 -50.29 41.99 5.59
C ALA A 957 -50.28 43.30 6.39
N CYS A 958 -49.21 43.56 7.15
CA CYS A 958 -49.01 44.80 7.89
C CYS A 958 -49.04 46.02 6.96
N LYS A 959 -48.35 45.98 5.81
CA LYS A 959 -48.38 47.05 4.80
C LYS A 959 -49.81 47.34 4.32
N ARG A 960 -50.63 46.30 4.08
CA ARG A 960 -52.04 46.49 3.72
C ARG A 960 -52.88 47.07 4.86
N ILE A 961 -52.69 46.58 6.09
CA ILE A 961 -53.41 47.07 7.27
C ILE A 961 -53.08 48.56 7.51
N VAL A 962 -51.79 48.92 7.49
CA VAL A 962 -51.33 50.30 7.66
C VAL A 962 -51.87 51.20 6.55
N LYS A 963 -51.78 50.79 5.28
CA LYS A 963 -52.34 51.58 4.16
C LYS A 963 -53.84 51.81 4.31
N ARG A 964 -54.59 50.80 4.76
CA ARG A 964 -56.03 50.94 5.01
C ARG A 964 -56.30 51.91 6.16
N ASN A 965 -55.56 51.80 7.26
CA ASN A 965 -55.74 52.64 8.43
C ASN A 965 -55.32 54.09 8.17
N SER A 966 -54.22 54.33 7.44
CA SER A 966 -53.79 55.68 7.08
C SER A 966 -54.78 56.36 6.13
N ILE A 967 -55.32 55.63 5.15
CA ILE A 967 -56.40 56.14 4.29
C ILE A 967 -57.63 56.49 5.14
N LYS A 968 -58.09 55.59 6.03
CA LYS A 968 -59.23 55.90 6.92
C LYS A 968 -58.99 57.13 7.80
N ALA A 969 -57.78 57.29 8.35
CA ALA A 969 -57.42 58.43 9.17
C ALA A 969 -57.31 59.74 8.38
N ALA A 970 -56.94 59.69 7.09
CA ALA A 970 -56.92 60.85 6.21
C ALA A 970 -58.32 61.25 5.69
N TRP A 971 -59.29 60.33 5.75
CA TRP A 971 -60.68 60.55 5.30
C TRP A 971 -61.65 60.89 6.44
N ALA A 972 -61.22 60.71 7.69
CA ALA A 972 -61.88 61.19 8.90
C ALA A 972 -61.40 62.60 9.22
#